data_AF-A0A6N7HYS2-F1
#
_entry.id   AF-A0A6N7HYS2-F1
#
_cell.length_a   1.000
_cell.length_b   1.000
_cell.length_c   1.000
_cell.angle_alpha   90.00
_cell.angle_beta   90.00
_cell.angle_gamma   90.00
#
_symmetry.space_group_name_H-M   'P 1'
#
loop_
_entity.id
_entity.type
_entity.pdbx_description
1 polymer ?
#
loop_
_entity_poly.entity_id
_entity_poly.type
_entity_poly.pdbx_seq_one_letter_code
_entity_poly.pdbx_strand_id
1 'polypeptide(L)'
;MTTRTRATTPEAVAEDRSTSAGYRPELQGLRALAVVLVVAYHVWLGRVSGGVDVFFLITGFLITGQVYRAGLRGRFGFRAMWARMIKRLFPAALTVLLVTMAVSVALLPEARWWQTIREIVASALYVENWQLAADSVDYFAQHNTASVVQHYWSLSIQGQFYLLWPLLIALVAVLARTAGHRLRPWLLATLAVVFTTSLTYSVVLTATNQPLAYFHSATRVWEFALGGLLALTLHTLTLPRLLRILAGWLGVTALITCGLVLQVGSVFPGYAALWPTLAAALVILAGTTHSKAGADHLLASRPLEYLGNLAYALYLWHWPVLLCYLVARDRTEVGPRGGAVIVAIAVGLSILTYHLVEKPARDSQIGVHTRWGGYRFGVLLLVPVLLAAGGWQWLSTERANAYAESVNDADHPGAVARTPEFPQADEVDGKNVELVPSMVALPSDWSDISQNCVPSTRNAELNLCTTKTNGPPERRIVVVGESHSRQYLAALRPIAERRNWQITEMLRSACPFSTSSEVVRDSQGCVDWNAAAAKEIIKMRPDTVFTMASREVRVGFTEHTPPGFVEQWRKLERAGIPVIGVRDNPRYDFTPSDCVAAKGRDAPECGTRRADILAPQPPYERIPDVPSNVSFLDFSDYICMEDVCPPVIGNVLVYKDENHLSATYLSTMSSIVEKEITSAMNW
;
A
#
# COMPACT_ATOMS: atom_id res chain seq x y z
N MET A 1 67.09 -23.19 -55.04
CA MET A 1 65.72 -22.81 -55.43
C MET A 1 64.94 -22.52 -54.16
N THR A 2 64.46 -21.29 -54.05
CA THR A 2 63.89 -20.61 -52.89
C THR A 2 62.47 -21.07 -52.57
N THR A 3 62.14 -21.31 -51.29
CA THR A 3 60.74 -21.22 -50.82
C THR A 3 60.60 -21.00 -49.31
N ARG A 4 60.30 -19.74 -48.96
CA ARG A 4 59.45 -19.19 -47.89
C ARG A 4 59.32 -19.91 -46.54
N THR A 5 59.90 -19.25 -45.54
CA THR A 5 59.52 -19.19 -44.12
C THR A 5 58.03 -18.82 -43.94
N ARG A 6 57.31 -19.59 -43.11
CA ARG A 6 56.01 -19.21 -42.53
C ARG A 6 56.13 -19.26 -41.01
N ALA A 7 55.86 -18.12 -40.39
CA ALA A 7 55.93 -17.89 -38.96
C ALA A 7 54.90 -18.75 -38.19
N THR A 8 55.34 -19.28 -37.05
CA THR A 8 54.55 -19.96 -36.03
C THR A 8 53.73 -18.94 -35.23
N THR A 9 52.42 -19.13 -35.18
CA THR A 9 51.50 -18.44 -34.27
C THR A 9 51.60 -19.03 -32.85
N PRO A 10 51.46 -18.23 -31.77
CA PRO A 10 51.57 -18.74 -30.40
C PRO A 10 50.33 -19.57 -30.00
N GLU A 11 50.59 -20.66 -29.29
CA GLU A 11 49.63 -21.53 -28.61
C GLU A 11 48.53 -20.75 -27.88
N ALA A 12 47.29 -21.12 -28.21
CA ALA A 12 46.12 -20.78 -27.43
C ALA A 12 46.31 -21.31 -26.00
N VAL A 13 46.33 -20.38 -25.05
CA VAL A 13 46.26 -20.64 -23.61
C VAL A 13 45.08 -21.55 -23.34
N ALA A 14 45.38 -22.81 -23.03
CA ALA A 14 44.42 -23.77 -22.51
C ALA A 14 43.82 -23.15 -21.24
N GLU A 15 42.53 -22.82 -21.31
CA GLU A 15 41.73 -22.44 -20.16
C GLU A 15 41.84 -23.55 -19.11
N ASP A 16 42.60 -23.25 -18.07
CA ASP A 16 42.59 -23.94 -16.80
C ASP A 16 41.13 -24.08 -16.34
N ARG A 17 40.61 -25.31 -16.46
CA ARG A 17 39.35 -25.77 -15.88
C ARG A 17 39.51 -25.75 -14.36
N SER A 18 39.58 -24.54 -13.80
CA SER A 18 39.46 -24.32 -12.38
C SER A 18 38.07 -24.80 -11.96
N THR A 19 38.08 -25.91 -11.21
CA THR A 19 36.97 -26.57 -10.51
C THR A 19 35.81 -25.62 -10.19
N SER A 20 34.68 -25.84 -10.87
CA SER A 20 33.45 -25.11 -10.61
C SER A 20 33.00 -25.35 -9.17
N ALA A 21 32.77 -24.27 -8.42
CA ALA A 21 31.90 -24.35 -7.26
C ALA A 21 30.55 -24.92 -7.73
N GLY A 22 30.20 -26.13 -7.29
CA GLY A 22 29.13 -26.95 -7.88
C GLY A 22 27.81 -26.22 -8.06
N TYR A 23 27.30 -26.22 -9.29
CA TYR A 23 25.96 -25.75 -9.63
C TYR A 23 24.91 -26.61 -8.88
N ARG A 24 23.94 -25.95 -8.22
CA ARG A 24 22.87 -26.60 -7.43
C ARG A 24 21.52 -26.40 -8.12
N PRO A 25 21.13 -27.28 -9.08
CA PRO A 25 19.91 -27.12 -9.87
C PRO A 25 18.63 -27.14 -9.03
N GLU A 26 18.64 -27.82 -7.87
CA GLU A 26 17.51 -27.88 -6.97
C GLU A 26 17.09 -26.51 -6.41
N LEU A 27 18.01 -25.54 -6.36
CA LEU A 27 17.67 -24.16 -5.96
C LEU A 27 16.83 -23.44 -7.03
N GLN A 28 16.99 -23.79 -8.31
CA GLN A 28 16.11 -23.26 -9.37
C GLN A 28 14.72 -23.86 -9.26
N GLY A 29 14.61 -25.16 -8.98
CA GLY A 29 13.33 -25.80 -8.70
C GLY A 29 12.61 -25.21 -7.50
N LEU A 30 13.33 -24.89 -6.42
CA LEU A 30 12.74 -24.24 -5.25
C LEU A 30 12.23 -22.82 -5.59
N ARG A 31 12.95 -22.06 -6.41
CA ARG A 31 12.48 -20.76 -6.93
C ARG A 31 11.22 -20.93 -7.81
N ALA A 32 11.17 -21.98 -8.62
CA ALA A 32 10.01 -22.30 -9.45
C ALA A 32 8.79 -22.63 -8.59
N LEU A 33 8.96 -23.47 -7.56
CA LEU A 33 7.89 -23.79 -6.62
C LEU A 33 7.39 -22.53 -5.89
N ALA A 34 8.31 -21.69 -5.41
CA ALA A 34 7.97 -20.44 -4.73
C ALA A 34 7.16 -19.49 -5.62
N VAL A 35 7.58 -19.24 -6.87
CA VAL A 35 6.82 -18.35 -7.78
C VAL A 35 5.47 -18.93 -8.17
N VAL A 36 5.37 -20.25 -8.40
CA VAL A 36 4.08 -20.89 -8.72
C VAL A 36 3.10 -20.72 -7.57
N LEU A 37 3.57 -20.91 -6.33
CA LEU A 37 2.74 -20.68 -5.15
C LEU A 37 2.34 -19.21 -5.02
N VAL A 38 3.22 -18.24 -5.30
CA VAL A 38 2.84 -16.81 -5.31
C VAL A 38 1.73 -16.55 -6.33
N VAL A 39 1.93 -16.98 -7.57
CA VAL A 39 0.97 -16.75 -8.66
C VAL A 39 -0.36 -17.43 -8.37
N ALA A 40 -0.36 -18.68 -7.94
CA ALA A 40 -1.59 -19.43 -7.71
C ALA A 40 -2.43 -18.82 -6.57
N TYR A 41 -1.78 -18.36 -5.50
CA TYR A 41 -2.48 -17.78 -4.36
C TYR A 41 -3.04 -16.39 -4.64
N HIS A 42 -2.31 -15.55 -5.39
CA HIS A 42 -2.83 -14.26 -5.82
C HIS A 42 -4.00 -14.42 -6.80
N VAL A 43 -3.89 -15.34 -7.76
CA VAL A 43 -4.88 -15.47 -8.84
C VAL A 43 -6.17 -16.18 -8.39
N TRP A 44 -6.08 -17.30 -7.68
CA TRP A 44 -7.28 -18.11 -7.35
C TRP A 44 -7.74 -18.03 -5.91
N LEU A 45 -6.86 -17.66 -4.97
CA LEU A 45 -7.19 -17.75 -3.54
C LEU A 45 -7.31 -16.37 -2.87
N GLY A 46 -6.95 -15.28 -3.56
CA GLY A 46 -6.94 -13.94 -2.98
C GLY A 46 -6.07 -13.85 -1.72
N ARG A 47 -5.02 -14.69 -1.62
CA ARG A 47 -4.19 -14.87 -0.42
C ARG A 47 -2.72 -14.77 -0.77
N VAL A 48 -1.88 -14.72 0.26
CA VAL A 48 -0.41 -14.76 0.13
C VAL A 48 0.07 -16.14 0.54
N SER A 49 1.07 -16.70 -0.15
CA SER A 49 1.50 -18.10 0.03
C SER A 49 2.74 -18.30 0.90
N GLY A 50 3.50 -17.23 1.16
CA GLY A 50 4.84 -17.29 1.77
C GLY A 50 6.00 -17.52 0.79
N GLY A 51 5.72 -17.57 -0.53
CA GLY A 51 6.75 -17.82 -1.54
C GLY A 51 7.78 -16.68 -1.67
N VAL A 52 7.41 -15.44 -1.33
CA VAL A 52 8.34 -14.29 -1.31
C VAL A 52 9.41 -14.47 -0.23
N ASP A 53 9.03 -14.96 0.96
CA ASP A 53 9.94 -15.20 2.08
C ASP A 53 10.99 -16.28 1.71
N VAL A 54 10.61 -17.25 0.88
CA VAL A 54 11.54 -18.23 0.28
C VAL A 54 12.56 -17.55 -0.64
N PHE A 55 12.15 -16.57 -1.46
CA PHE A 55 13.09 -15.81 -2.29
C PHE A 55 14.08 -15.01 -1.45
N PHE A 56 13.65 -14.39 -0.35
CA PHE A 56 14.53 -13.67 0.57
C PHE A 56 15.56 -14.61 1.21
N LEU A 57 15.13 -15.77 1.68
CA LEU A 57 16.02 -16.78 2.26
C LEU A 57 17.05 -17.29 1.24
N ILE A 58 16.63 -17.65 0.02
CA ILE A 58 17.54 -18.11 -1.05
C ILE A 58 18.55 -17.01 -1.40
N THR A 59 18.08 -15.75 -1.44
CA THR A 59 18.93 -14.59 -1.73
C THR A 59 19.98 -14.39 -0.64
N GLY A 60 19.57 -14.47 0.63
CA GLY A 60 20.47 -14.46 1.79
C GLY A 60 21.52 -15.56 1.71
N PHE A 61 21.12 -16.78 1.35
CA PHE A 61 22.01 -17.93 1.21
C PHE A 61 23.07 -17.72 0.12
N LEU A 62 22.66 -17.33 -1.09
CA LEU A 62 23.56 -17.20 -2.23
C LEU A 62 24.52 -16.01 -2.08
N ILE A 63 24.01 -14.84 -1.71
CA ILE A 63 24.81 -13.61 -1.62
C ILE A 63 25.78 -13.68 -0.44
N THR A 64 25.32 -14.15 0.74
CA THR A 64 26.21 -14.32 1.89
C THR A 64 27.36 -15.26 1.56
N GLY A 65 27.08 -16.41 0.94
CA GLY A 65 28.11 -17.36 0.52
C GLY A 65 29.10 -16.77 -0.49
N GLN A 66 28.61 -15.99 -1.47
CA GLN A 66 29.45 -15.33 -2.47
C GLN A 66 30.37 -14.27 -1.82
N VAL A 67 29.82 -13.39 -0.99
CA VAL A 67 30.54 -12.28 -0.35
C VAL A 67 31.50 -12.80 0.71
N TYR A 68 31.11 -13.82 1.49
CA TYR A 68 32.00 -14.47 2.45
C TYR A 68 33.26 -15.04 1.77
N ARG A 69 33.11 -15.76 0.64
CA ARG A 69 34.26 -16.25 -0.15
C ARG A 69 35.12 -15.12 -0.71
N ALA A 70 34.51 -14.01 -1.13
CA ALA A 70 35.25 -12.82 -1.57
C ALA A 70 36.01 -12.16 -0.40
N GLY A 71 35.41 -12.13 0.78
CA GLY A 71 36.01 -11.68 2.03
C GLY A 71 37.23 -12.49 2.41
N LEU A 72 37.18 -13.83 2.32
CA LEU A 72 38.35 -14.69 2.56
C LEU A 72 39.53 -14.37 1.63
N ARG A 73 39.26 -13.98 0.37
CA ARG A 73 40.28 -13.57 -0.61
C ARG A 73 40.75 -12.11 -0.45
N GLY A 74 40.17 -11.35 0.49
CA GLY A 74 40.55 -9.96 0.76
C GLY A 74 40.08 -8.94 -0.29
N ARG A 75 39.34 -9.34 -1.32
CA ARG A 75 38.90 -8.46 -2.42
C ARG A 75 37.40 -8.62 -2.65
N PHE A 76 36.61 -7.65 -2.20
CA PHE A 76 35.14 -7.68 -2.32
C PHE A 76 34.61 -7.31 -3.70
N GLY A 77 35.24 -6.37 -4.41
CA GLY A 77 34.84 -6.02 -5.77
C GLY A 77 33.40 -5.50 -5.92
N PHE A 78 32.92 -4.70 -4.96
CA PHE A 78 31.51 -4.21 -4.89
C PHE A 78 31.00 -3.65 -6.21
N ARG A 79 31.83 -2.83 -6.87
CA ARG A 79 31.43 -2.15 -8.12
C ARG A 79 31.00 -3.13 -9.20
N ALA A 80 31.77 -4.19 -9.42
CA ALA A 80 31.48 -5.20 -10.43
C ALA A 80 30.30 -6.09 -10.04
N MET A 81 30.12 -6.34 -8.73
CA MET A 81 28.98 -7.09 -8.22
C MET A 81 27.67 -6.33 -8.41
N TRP A 82 27.61 -5.05 -8.04
CA TRP A 82 26.42 -4.21 -8.26
C TRP A 82 26.17 -3.96 -9.75
N ALA A 83 27.21 -3.77 -10.57
CA ALA A 83 27.04 -3.67 -12.03
C ALA A 83 26.39 -4.93 -12.64
N ARG A 84 26.80 -6.13 -12.19
CA ARG A 84 26.14 -7.38 -12.60
C ARG A 84 24.70 -7.47 -12.10
N MET A 85 24.42 -6.95 -10.90
CA MET A 85 23.06 -6.94 -10.35
C MET A 85 22.14 -6.02 -11.17
N ILE A 86 22.60 -4.81 -11.49
CA ILE A 86 21.86 -3.87 -12.37
C ILE A 86 21.52 -4.55 -13.69
N LYS A 87 22.51 -5.14 -14.37
CA LYS A 87 22.28 -5.85 -15.65
C LYS A 87 21.33 -7.04 -15.55
N ARG A 88 21.20 -7.64 -14.36
CA ARG A 88 20.33 -8.79 -14.13
C ARG A 88 18.89 -8.36 -13.80
N LEU A 89 18.72 -7.30 -13.01
CA LEU A 89 17.41 -6.94 -12.45
C LEU A 89 16.71 -5.82 -13.23
N PHE A 90 17.43 -4.76 -13.59
CA PHE A 90 16.84 -3.54 -14.13
C PHE A 90 16.16 -3.74 -15.49
N PRO A 91 16.72 -4.48 -16.47
CA PRO A 91 16.10 -4.62 -17.78
C PRO A 91 14.65 -5.13 -17.71
N ALA A 92 14.42 -6.26 -17.04
CA ALA A 92 13.07 -6.80 -16.95
C ALA A 92 12.15 -5.95 -16.07
N ALA A 93 12.61 -5.51 -14.89
CA ALA A 93 11.80 -4.69 -13.98
C ALA A 93 11.34 -3.38 -14.63
N LEU A 94 12.26 -2.62 -15.23
CA LEU A 94 11.95 -1.32 -15.80
C LEU A 94 11.13 -1.45 -17.10
N THR A 95 11.33 -2.51 -17.88
CA THR A 95 10.45 -2.81 -19.03
C THR A 95 9.03 -3.11 -18.58
N VAL A 96 8.85 -3.95 -17.55
CA VAL A 96 7.51 -4.26 -17.04
C VAL A 96 6.84 -3.01 -16.46
N LEU A 97 7.56 -2.17 -15.71
CA LEU A 97 7.03 -0.89 -15.22
C LEU A 97 6.58 0.01 -16.37
N LEU A 98 7.38 0.16 -17.42
CA LEU A 98 7.05 1.01 -18.57
C LEU A 98 5.79 0.52 -19.30
N VAL A 99 5.68 -0.79 -19.54
CA VAL A 99 4.50 -1.37 -20.21
C VAL A 99 3.28 -1.29 -19.29
N THR A 100 3.44 -1.59 -18.00
CA THR A 100 2.36 -1.49 -17.01
C THR A 100 1.84 -0.06 -16.92
N MET A 101 2.72 0.94 -16.94
CA MET A 101 2.36 2.35 -16.96
C MET A 101 1.55 2.71 -18.21
N ALA A 102 2.00 2.30 -19.40
CA ALA A 102 1.26 2.55 -20.64
C ALA A 102 -0.13 1.92 -20.64
N VAL A 103 -0.26 0.69 -20.15
CA VAL A 103 -1.56 0.01 -19.98
C VAL A 103 -2.41 0.74 -18.92
N SER A 104 -1.80 1.23 -17.85
CA SER A 104 -2.50 1.89 -16.74
C SER A 104 -3.16 3.20 -17.15
N VAL A 105 -2.48 4.00 -17.97
CA VAL A 105 -3.06 5.25 -18.54
C VAL A 105 -4.33 4.96 -19.33
N ALA A 106 -4.40 3.82 -20.02
CA ALA A 106 -5.55 3.48 -20.87
C ALA A 106 -6.67 2.74 -20.14
N LEU A 107 -6.36 2.01 -19.06
CA LEU A 107 -7.28 1.06 -18.43
C LEU A 107 -7.68 1.43 -17.00
N LEU A 108 -6.80 2.07 -16.23
CA LEU A 108 -7.13 2.40 -14.84
C LEU A 108 -8.02 3.64 -14.75
N PRO A 109 -8.99 3.64 -13.82
CA PRO A 109 -9.73 4.85 -13.48
C PRO A 109 -8.78 6.00 -13.12
N GLU A 110 -9.13 7.21 -13.55
CA GLU A 110 -8.31 8.41 -13.36
C GLU A 110 -8.02 8.70 -11.88
N ALA A 111 -8.96 8.36 -11.00
CA ALA A 111 -8.80 8.40 -9.54
C ALA A 111 -7.61 7.59 -9.01
N ARG A 112 -7.09 6.62 -9.76
CA ARG A 112 -5.97 5.78 -9.31
C ARG A 112 -4.62 6.24 -9.85
N TRP A 113 -4.60 7.29 -10.69
CA TRP A 113 -3.40 7.68 -11.44
C TRP A 113 -2.29 8.18 -10.53
N TRP A 114 -2.55 9.13 -9.62
CA TRP A 114 -1.50 9.67 -8.75
C TRP A 114 -0.87 8.63 -7.83
N GLN A 115 -1.68 7.77 -7.22
CA GLN A 115 -1.18 6.65 -6.44
C GLN A 115 -0.27 5.77 -7.30
N THR A 116 -0.74 5.39 -8.49
CA THR A 116 0.00 4.51 -9.41
C THR A 116 1.31 5.14 -9.89
N ILE A 117 1.32 6.44 -10.22
CA ILE A 117 2.52 7.18 -10.62
C ILE A 117 3.56 7.16 -9.51
N ARG A 118 3.14 7.49 -8.28
CA ARG A 118 4.02 7.53 -7.10
C ARG A 118 4.64 6.17 -6.83
N GLU A 119 3.83 5.11 -6.86
CA GLU A 119 4.29 3.73 -6.68
C GLU A 119 5.17 3.24 -7.86
N ILE A 120 4.94 3.67 -9.10
CA ILE A 120 5.86 3.36 -10.22
C ILE A 120 7.24 3.99 -9.99
N VAL A 121 7.29 5.26 -9.56
CA VAL A 121 8.54 5.95 -9.27
C VAL A 121 9.26 5.28 -8.10
N ALA A 122 8.54 4.99 -7.01
CA ALA A 122 9.09 4.32 -5.85
C ALA A 122 9.59 2.90 -6.20
N SER A 123 8.86 2.15 -7.03
CA SER A 123 9.26 0.85 -7.58
C SER A 123 10.52 0.93 -8.44
N ALA A 124 10.62 1.93 -9.34
CA ALA A 124 11.79 2.14 -10.19
C ALA A 124 13.05 2.47 -9.37
N LEU A 125 12.88 3.13 -8.22
CA LEU A 125 13.94 3.50 -7.28
C LEU A 125 14.18 2.47 -6.17
N TYR A 126 13.46 1.34 -6.15
CA TYR A 126 13.55 0.28 -5.13
C TYR A 126 13.23 0.77 -3.70
N VAL A 127 12.26 1.68 -3.58
CA VAL A 127 11.73 2.22 -2.31
C VAL A 127 10.21 2.03 -2.17
N GLU A 128 9.60 1.20 -3.01
CA GLU A 128 8.16 0.92 -3.01
C GLU A 128 7.64 0.45 -1.65
N ASN A 129 8.41 -0.39 -0.97
CA ASN A 129 8.03 -0.87 0.34
C ASN A 129 7.96 0.26 1.39
N TRP A 130 8.75 1.33 1.24
CA TRP A 130 8.67 2.49 2.12
C TRP A 130 7.52 3.42 1.74
N GLN A 131 7.21 3.55 0.44
CA GLN A 131 6.01 4.24 -0.03
C GLN A 131 4.75 3.59 0.55
N LEU A 132 4.62 2.26 0.42
CA LEU A 132 3.49 1.52 0.96
C LEU A 132 3.48 1.51 2.50
N ALA A 133 4.65 1.51 3.16
CA ALA A 133 4.72 1.67 4.61
C ALA A 133 4.21 3.04 5.06
N ALA A 134 4.56 4.12 4.34
CA ALA A 134 4.03 5.45 4.59
C ALA A 134 2.52 5.51 4.33
N ASP A 135 2.06 4.92 3.22
CA ASP A 135 0.63 4.85 2.89
C ASP A 135 -0.17 3.99 3.89
N SER A 136 0.47 3.02 4.53
CA SER A 136 -0.17 2.20 5.58
C SER A 136 -0.36 2.94 6.91
N VAL A 137 0.38 4.02 7.15
CA VAL A 137 0.20 4.90 8.33
C VAL A 137 -0.58 6.16 7.98
N ASP A 138 -0.62 6.54 6.69
CA ASP A 138 -1.45 7.61 6.18
C ASP A 138 -2.90 7.14 6.02
N TYR A 139 -3.75 7.67 6.89
CA TYR A 139 -5.16 7.37 6.96
C TYR A 139 -5.90 7.48 5.61
N PHE A 140 -5.56 8.47 4.78
CA PHE A 140 -6.22 8.67 3.50
C PHE A 140 -5.83 7.62 2.46
N ALA A 141 -4.63 7.07 2.59
CA ALA A 141 -4.12 6.04 1.70
C ALA A 141 -4.47 4.61 2.19
N GLN A 142 -4.95 4.42 3.42
CA GLN A 142 -5.34 3.10 3.95
C GLN A 142 -6.53 2.46 3.23
N HIS A 143 -7.40 3.26 2.61
CA HIS A 143 -8.53 2.77 1.78
C HIS A 143 -8.11 2.55 0.31
N ASN A 144 -6.84 2.79 -0.04
CA ASN A 144 -6.39 2.59 -1.40
C ASN A 144 -6.49 1.12 -1.80
N THR A 145 -7.11 0.90 -2.95
CA THR A 145 -7.07 -0.41 -3.60
C THR A 145 -5.65 -0.70 -4.06
N ALA A 146 -5.26 -1.97 -3.98
CA ALA A 146 -3.92 -2.40 -4.33
C ALA A 146 -3.52 -1.98 -5.75
N SER A 147 -2.40 -1.27 -5.89
CA SER A 147 -1.98 -0.77 -7.21
C SER A 147 -1.52 -1.90 -8.13
N VAL A 148 -1.45 -1.59 -9.42
CA VAL A 148 -0.90 -2.48 -10.45
C VAL A 148 0.59 -2.81 -10.27
N VAL A 149 1.32 -2.07 -9.45
CA VAL A 149 2.76 -2.28 -9.19
C VAL A 149 3.09 -2.64 -7.75
N GLN A 150 2.10 -2.71 -6.84
CA GLN A 150 2.30 -2.93 -5.41
C GLN A 150 3.28 -4.07 -5.09
N HIS A 151 3.20 -5.20 -5.79
CA HIS A 151 4.10 -6.36 -5.60
C HIS A 151 5.61 -6.04 -5.70
N TYR A 152 6.02 -4.90 -6.27
CA TYR A 152 7.41 -4.42 -6.28
C TYR A 152 7.97 -4.10 -4.89
N TRP A 153 7.13 -4.04 -3.85
CA TRP A 153 7.58 -3.90 -2.46
C TRP A 153 8.65 -4.92 -2.09
N SER A 154 8.46 -6.18 -2.48
CA SER A 154 9.40 -7.25 -2.12
C SER A 154 10.72 -7.10 -2.88
N LEU A 155 10.65 -6.66 -4.13
CA LEU A 155 11.82 -6.38 -4.97
C LEU A 155 12.63 -5.22 -4.40
N SER A 156 11.96 -4.19 -3.89
CA SER A 156 12.57 -3.04 -3.21
C SER A 156 13.39 -3.47 -1.99
N ILE A 157 12.82 -4.29 -1.11
CA ILE A 157 13.55 -4.88 0.03
C ILE A 157 14.75 -5.70 -0.45
N GLN A 158 14.57 -6.52 -1.49
CA GLN A 158 15.67 -7.32 -2.05
C GLN A 158 16.79 -6.44 -2.64
N GLY A 159 16.46 -5.33 -3.31
CA GLY A 159 17.44 -4.38 -3.84
C GLY A 159 18.22 -3.68 -2.73
N GLN A 160 17.53 -3.23 -1.67
CA GLN A 160 18.16 -2.66 -0.48
C GLN A 160 19.13 -3.67 0.17
N PHE A 161 18.72 -4.94 0.25
CA PHE A 161 19.58 -6.03 0.71
C PHE A 161 20.82 -6.20 -0.18
N TYR A 162 20.69 -6.21 -1.51
CA TYR A 162 21.85 -6.32 -2.42
C TYR A 162 22.85 -5.17 -2.28
N LEU A 163 22.39 -3.99 -1.89
CA LEU A 163 23.23 -2.83 -1.64
C LEU A 163 23.93 -2.92 -0.27
N LEU A 164 23.16 -3.12 0.81
CA LEU A 164 23.63 -2.98 2.19
C LEU A 164 24.34 -4.23 2.73
N TRP A 165 23.88 -5.43 2.35
CA TRP A 165 24.40 -6.68 2.91
C TRP A 165 25.89 -6.93 2.64
N PRO A 166 26.40 -6.68 1.42
CA PRO A 166 27.83 -6.84 1.16
C PRO A 166 28.69 -5.86 1.96
N LEU A 167 28.17 -4.66 2.23
CA LEU A 167 28.86 -3.65 3.06
C LEU A 167 28.92 -4.11 4.52
N LEU A 168 27.82 -4.67 5.05
CA LEU A 168 27.78 -5.27 6.38
C LEU A 168 28.83 -6.38 6.52
N ILE A 169 28.87 -7.34 5.59
CA ILE A 169 29.85 -8.45 5.64
C ILE A 169 31.27 -7.92 5.55
N ALA A 170 31.52 -6.89 4.74
CA ALA A 170 32.83 -6.29 4.61
C ALA A 170 33.26 -5.55 5.87
N LEU A 171 32.35 -4.82 6.51
CA LEU A 171 32.59 -4.20 7.82
C LEU A 171 32.97 -5.26 8.85
N VAL A 172 32.19 -6.35 8.96
CA VAL A 172 32.50 -7.47 9.85
C VAL A 172 33.86 -8.10 9.52
N ALA A 173 34.22 -8.22 8.25
CA ALA A 173 35.52 -8.73 7.83
C ALA A 173 36.69 -7.82 8.23
N VAL A 174 36.52 -6.50 8.17
CA VAL A 174 37.52 -5.54 8.62
C VAL A 174 37.65 -5.59 10.14
N LEU A 175 36.53 -5.58 10.87
CA LEU A 175 36.52 -5.65 12.34
C LEU A 175 37.13 -6.97 12.85
N ALA A 176 36.76 -8.11 12.26
CA ALA A 176 37.33 -9.40 12.64
C ALA A 176 38.85 -9.45 12.39
N ARG A 177 39.33 -8.89 11.27
CA ARG A 177 40.76 -8.83 10.95
C ARG A 177 41.54 -7.93 11.90
N THR A 178 41.02 -6.74 12.17
CA THR A 178 41.66 -5.77 13.08
C THR A 178 41.74 -6.29 14.51
N ALA A 179 40.75 -7.08 14.94
CA ALA A 179 40.76 -7.78 16.22
C ALA A 179 41.54 -9.12 16.22
N GLY A 180 42.20 -9.50 15.13
CA GLY A 180 42.99 -10.75 15.06
C GLY A 180 42.15 -12.04 15.04
N HIS A 181 40.86 -11.96 14.74
CA HIS A 181 39.93 -13.08 14.76
C HIS A 181 39.57 -13.62 13.36
N ARG A 182 39.02 -14.83 13.32
CA ARG A 182 38.49 -15.43 12.08
C ARG A 182 37.16 -14.77 11.70
N LEU A 183 36.94 -14.54 10.41
CA LEU A 183 35.71 -13.94 9.87
C LEU A 183 34.46 -14.76 10.19
N ARG A 184 34.53 -16.10 10.10
CA ARG A 184 33.34 -16.96 10.19
C ARG A 184 32.60 -16.85 11.54
N PRO A 185 33.25 -16.99 12.71
CA PRO A 185 32.55 -16.82 14.00
C PRO A 185 31.95 -15.43 14.19
N TRP A 186 32.67 -14.38 13.80
CA TRP A 186 32.19 -13.00 13.88
C TRP A 186 30.95 -12.79 13.01
N LEU A 187 31.00 -13.27 11.77
CA LEU A 187 29.86 -13.15 10.86
C LEU A 187 28.67 -13.98 11.34
N LEU A 188 28.88 -15.19 11.85
CA LEU A 188 27.80 -15.99 12.47
C LEU A 188 27.15 -15.25 13.64
N ALA A 189 27.95 -14.65 14.53
CA ALA A 189 27.44 -13.86 15.65
C ALA A 189 26.62 -12.65 15.17
N THR A 190 27.15 -11.88 14.22
CA THR A 190 26.43 -10.74 13.61
C THR A 190 25.12 -11.18 12.97
N LEU A 191 25.12 -12.25 12.18
CA LEU A 191 23.91 -12.74 11.53
C LEU A 191 22.89 -13.29 12.52
N ALA A 192 23.34 -13.91 13.61
CA ALA A 192 22.46 -14.36 14.70
C ALA A 192 21.80 -13.17 15.43
N VAL A 193 22.55 -12.09 15.69
CA VAL A 193 22.01 -10.85 16.26
C VAL A 193 21.00 -10.21 15.31
N VAL A 194 21.32 -10.11 14.01
CA VAL A 194 20.40 -9.57 13.00
C VAL A 194 19.12 -10.41 12.93
N PHE A 195 19.25 -11.74 12.87
CA PHE A 195 18.11 -12.67 12.84
C PHE A 195 17.21 -12.49 14.07
N THR A 196 17.77 -12.55 15.27
CA THR A 196 17.00 -12.46 16.52
C THR A 196 16.35 -11.08 16.71
N THR A 197 17.09 -10.01 16.47
CA THR A 197 16.58 -8.63 16.62
C THR A 197 15.49 -8.33 15.61
N SER A 198 15.71 -8.67 14.34
CA SER A 198 14.72 -8.41 13.27
C SER A 198 13.48 -9.30 13.40
N LEU A 199 13.61 -10.57 13.79
CA LEU A 199 12.47 -11.45 14.05
C LEU A 199 11.64 -10.95 15.24
N THR A 200 12.31 -10.52 16.33
CA THR A 200 11.62 -9.96 17.50
C THR A 200 10.87 -8.69 17.11
N TYR A 201 11.52 -7.78 16.38
CA TYR A 201 10.88 -6.56 15.88
C TYR A 201 9.70 -6.87 14.95
N SER A 202 9.83 -7.89 14.08
CA SER A 202 8.74 -8.39 13.24
C SER A 202 7.53 -8.83 14.06
N VAL A 203 7.73 -9.65 15.08
CA VAL A 203 6.63 -10.15 15.94
C VAL A 203 5.95 -9.01 16.69
N VAL A 204 6.73 -8.12 17.32
CA VAL A 204 6.18 -7.00 18.09
C VAL A 204 5.42 -6.03 17.20
N LEU A 205 6.00 -5.61 16.07
CA LEU A 205 5.35 -4.64 15.19
C LEU A 205 4.13 -5.24 14.49
N THR A 206 4.15 -6.54 14.16
CA THR A 206 2.97 -7.23 13.59
C THR A 206 1.80 -7.19 14.57
N ALA A 207 2.06 -7.34 15.87
CA ALA A 207 1.02 -7.31 16.89
C ALA A 207 0.41 -5.91 17.09
N THR A 208 1.18 -4.85 16.85
CA THR A 208 0.71 -3.45 17.06
C THR A 208 0.23 -2.76 15.78
N ASN A 209 0.85 -3.06 14.64
CA ASN A 209 0.55 -2.47 13.33
C ASN A 209 1.04 -3.42 12.21
N GLN A 210 0.20 -4.41 11.87
CA GLN A 210 0.52 -5.41 10.85
C GLN A 210 0.79 -4.84 9.45
N PRO A 211 0.01 -3.88 8.92
CA PRO A 211 0.27 -3.28 7.61
C PRO A 211 1.65 -2.63 7.50
N LEU A 212 2.05 -1.85 8.51
CA LEU A 212 3.39 -1.26 8.57
C LEU A 212 4.46 -2.36 8.68
N ALA A 213 4.24 -3.34 9.55
CA ALA A 213 5.17 -4.46 9.72
C ALA A 213 5.41 -5.19 8.40
N TYR A 214 4.37 -5.38 7.59
CA TYR A 214 4.43 -6.16 6.35
C TYR A 214 5.42 -5.59 5.33
N PHE A 215 5.46 -4.27 5.16
CA PHE A 215 6.31 -3.57 4.19
C PHE A 215 7.65 -3.06 4.74
N HIS A 216 7.82 -3.04 6.06
CA HIS A 216 9.03 -2.48 6.69
C HIS A 216 10.27 -3.37 6.47
N SER A 217 11.37 -2.83 5.94
CA SER A 217 12.56 -3.65 5.64
C SER A 217 13.16 -4.33 6.88
N ALA A 218 13.14 -3.68 8.04
CA ALA A 218 13.71 -4.21 9.28
C ALA A 218 12.93 -5.39 9.89
N THR A 219 11.66 -5.61 9.54
CA THR A 219 10.89 -6.80 9.98
C THR A 219 11.13 -8.00 9.08
N ARG A 220 11.81 -7.81 7.94
CA ARG A 220 12.09 -8.84 6.92
C ARG A 220 13.54 -9.29 6.86
N VAL A 221 14.48 -8.47 7.32
CA VAL A 221 15.92 -8.77 7.18
C VAL A 221 16.35 -10.08 7.85
N TRP A 222 15.61 -10.57 8.86
CA TRP A 222 15.86 -11.89 9.47
C TRP A 222 15.75 -13.06 8.48
N GLU A 223 14.92 -12.97 7.44
CA GLU A 223 14.72 -14.03 6.43
C GLU A 223 16.02 -14.22 5.62
N PHE A 224 16.65 -13.11 5.24
CA PHE A 224 17.97 -13.12 4.60
C PHE A 224 19.07 -13.56 5.55
N ALA A 225 19.01 -13.14 6.82
CA ALA A 225 19.97 -13.55 7.84
C ALA A 225 19.93 -15.07 8.07
N LEU A 226 18.74 -15.67 8.10
CA LEU A 226 18.56 -17.13 8.16
C LEU A 226 19.22 -17.83 6.97
N GLY A 227 19.00 -17.32 5.76
CA GLY A 227 19.70 -17.80 4.57
C GLY A 227 21.23 -17.70 4.69
N GLY A 228 21.73 -16.58 5.21
CA GLY A 228 23.15 -16.35 5.45
C GLY A 228 23.75 -17.28 6.51
N LEU A 229 23.02 -17.54 7.60
CA LEU A 229 23.41 -18.52 8.63
C LEU A 229 23.54 -19.91 8.01
N LEU A 230 22.54 -20.34 7.24
CA LEU A 230 22.58 -21.62 6.51
C LEU A 230 23.80 -21.69 5.58
N ALA A 231 24.11 -20.63 4.84
CA ALA A 231 25.27 -20.60 3.93
C ALA A 231 26.61 -20.80 4.66
N LEU A 232 26.70 -20.42 5.95
CA LEU A 232 27.93 -20.52 6.75
C LEU A 232 28.00 -21.78 7.61
N THR A 233 26.89 -22.50 7.81
CA THR A 233 26.82 -23.71 8.66
C THR A 233 26.54 -24.99 7.89
N LEU A 234 26.07 -24.91 6.65
CA LEU A 234 25.67 -26.10 5.88
C LEU A 234 26.80 -27.12 5.71
N HIS A 235 28.06 -26.68 5.52
CA HIS A 235 29.19 -27.59 5.34
C HIS A 235 29.63 -28.30 6.63
N THR A 236 29.14 -27.86 7.79
CA THR A 236 29.39 -28.55 9.07
C THR A 236 28.35 -29.61 9.40
N LEU A 237 27.28 -29.72 8.61
CA LEU A 237 26.20 -30.68 8.84
C LEU A 237 26.34 -31.85 7.85
N THR A 238 26.57 -33.05 8.37
CA THR A 238 26.56 -34.29 7.60
C THR A 238 25.33 -35.10 7.96
N LEU A 239 24.32 -35.10 7.10
CA LEU A 239 23.09 -35.86 7.31
C LEU A 239 23.13 -37.19 6.54
N PRO A 240 22.66 -38.30 7.15
CA PRO A 240 22.41 -39.55 6.44
C PRO A 240 21.45 -39.34 5.28
N ARG A 241 21.63 -40.12 4.20
CA ARG A 241 20.83 -39.99 2.95
C ARG A 241 19.32 -40.04 3.20
N LEU A 242 18.86 -40.93 4.09
CA LEU A 242 17.43 -41.05 4.42
C LEU A 242 16.87 -39.75 5.05
N LEU A 243 17.59 -39.16 6.01
CA LEU A 243 17.18 -37.91 6.64
C LEU A 243 17.16 -36.75 5.64
N ARG A 244 18.06 -36.73 4.66
CA ARG A 244 18.05 -35.72 3.59
C ARG A 244 16.82 -35.87 2.68
N ILE A 245 16.45 -37.10 2.33
CA ILE A 245 15.22 -37.37 1.54
C ILE A 245 13.98 -36.92 2.32
N LEU A 246 13.87 -37.30 3.60
CA LEU A 246 12.75 -36.92 4.46
C LEU A 246 12.66 -35.41 4.66
N ALA A 247 13.79 -34.74 4.94
CA ALA A 247 13.85 -33.29 5.08
C ALA A 247 13.42 -32.57 3.79
N GLY A 248 13.85 -33.07 2.62
CA GLY A 248 13.47 -32.49 1.33
C GLY A 248 11.96 -32.56 1.08
N TRP A 249 11.35 -33.72 1.28
CA TRP A 249 9.89 -33.86 1.12
C TRP A 249 9.10 -33.13 2.19
N LEU A 250 9.54 -33.18 3.45
CA LEU A 250 8.92 -32.41 4.53
C LEU A 250 8.94 -30.92 4.21
N GLY A 251 10.06 -30.39 3.71
CA GLY A 251 10.17 -28.99 3.28
C GLY A 251 9.24 -28.64 2.12
N VAL A 252 9.18 -29.48 1.07
CA VAL A 252 8.26 -29.26 -0.07
C VAL A 252 6.79 -29.29 0.38
N THR A 253 6.39 -30.30 1.15
CA THR A 253 5.01 -30.44 1.63
C THR A 253 4.64 -29.32 2.60
N ALA A 254 5.53 -28.95 3.52
CA ALA A 254 5.31 -27.82 4.43
C ALA A 254 5.17 -26.50 3.67
N LEU A 255 5.93 -26.30 2.58
CA LEU A 255 5.82 -25.09 1.77
C LEU A 255 4.49 -25.02 1.00
N ILE A 256 4.05 -26.14 0.40
CA ILE A 256 2.77 -26.20 -0.32
C ILE A 256 1.57 -25.98 0.63
N THR A 257 1.64 -26.53 1.84
CA THR A 257 0.56 -26.45 2.83
C THR A 257 0.51 -25.13 3.59
N CYS A 258 1.60 -24.35 3.61
CA CYS A 258 1.72 -23.09 4.35
C CYS A 258 0.53 -22.14 4.10
N GLY A 259 0.25 -21.80 2.85
CA GLY A 259 -0.85 -20.89 2.53
C GLY A 259 -2.26 -21.50 2.66
N LEU A 260 -2.37 -22.83 2.69
CA LEU A 260 -3.67 -23.52 2.88
C LEU A 260 -4.10 -23.45 4.34
N VAL A 261 -3.13 -23.59 5.25
CA VAL A 261 -3.34 -23.65 6.69
C VAL A 261 -3.38 -22.25 7.30
N LEU A 262 -2.50 -21.35 6.87
CA LEU A 262 -2.38 -20.01 7.43
C LEU A 262 -3.16 -18.98 6.61
N GLN A 263 -3.95 -18.15 7.28
CA GLN A 263 -4.44 -16.90 6.69
C GLN A 263 -3.31 -15.86 6.72
N VAL A 264 -2.37 -16.01 5.80
CA VAL A 264 -1.12 -15.25 5.70
C VAL A 264 -1.34 -13.73 5.76
N GLY A 265 -2.45 -13.23 5.19
CA GLY A 265 -2.79 -11.81 5.18
C GLY A 265 -2.95 -11.16 6.56
N SER A 266 -3.29 -11.93 7.61
CA SER A 266 -3.51 -11.38 8.97
C SER A 266 -2.38 -11.65 9.95
N VAL A 267 -1.49 -12.61 9.66
CA VAL A 267 -0.46 -13.07 10.64
C VAL A 267 0.99 -12.90 10.17
N PHE A 268 1.22 -12.51 8.91
CA PHE A 268 2.56 -12.19 8.40
C PHE A 268 2.87 -10.70 8.66
N PRO A 269 4.13 -10.29 8.84
CA PRO A 269 5.40 -11.03 8.69
C PRO A 269 5.89 -11.74 9.95
N GLY A 270 5.13 -11.75 11.05
CA GLY A 270 5.54 -12.20 12.38
C GLY A 270 5.98 -13.67 12.45
N TYR A 271 5.78 -14.32 13.60
CA TYR A 271 6.29 -15.69 13.81
C TYR A 271 5.76 -16.70 12.76
N ALA A 272 4.60 -16.43 12.15
CA ALA A 272 4.02 -17.26 11.09
C ALA A 272 4.93 -17.41 9.85
N ALA A 273 5.73 -16.39 9.52
CA ALA A 273 6.66 -16.43 8.40
C ALA A 273 7.86 -17.38 8.63
N LEU A 274 8.06 -17.89 9.86
CA LEU A 274 9.00 -18.99 10.12
C LEU A 274 8.62 -20.26 9.38
N TRP A 275 7.32 -20.50 9.13
CA TRP A 275 6.87 -21.72 8.45
C TRP A 275 7.45 -21.86 7.02
N PRO A 276 7.20 -20.93 6.07
CA PRO A 276 7.71 -21.08 4.71
C PRO A 276 9.24 -20.98 4.65
N THR A 277 9.86 -20.19 5.54
CA THR A 277 11.32 -20.03 5.57
C THR A 277 12.03 -21.27 6.12
N LEU A 278 11.53 -21.90 7.19
CA LEU A 278 12.06 -23.17 7.69
C LEU A 278 11.79 -24.32 6.71
N ALA A 279 10.64 -24.31 6.03
CA ALA A 279 10.35 -25.27 4.96
C ALA A 279 11.38 -25.18 3.82
N ALA A 280 11.70 -23.96 3.36
CA ALA A 280 12.77 -23.74 2.38
C ALA A 280 14.16 -24.12 2.93
N ALA A 281 14.44 -23.83 4.20
CA ALA A 281 15.68 -24.22 4.85
C ALA A 281 15.89 -25.75 4.84
N LEU A 282 14.82 -26.52 5.10
CA LEU A 282 14.86 -27.99 5.02
C LEU A 282 15.19 -28.48 3.61
N VAL A 283 14.62 -27.87 2.57
CA VAL A 283 14.94 -28.20 1.16
C VAL A 283 16.41 -27.89 0.84
N ILE A 284 16.91 -26.73 1.28
CA ILE A 284 18.32 -26.34 1.06
C ILE A 284 19.28 -27.28 1.81
N LEU A 285 18.92 -27.67 3.03
CA LEU A 285 19.65 -28.60 3.90
C LEU A 285 19.68 -30.02 3.32
N ALA A 286 18.57 -30.48 2.74
CA ALA A 286 18.49 -31.76 2.05
C ALA A 286 19.52 -31.84 0.91
N GLY A 287 19.62 -30.79 0.08
CA GLY A 287 20.53 -30.70 -1.05
C GLY A 287 20.54 -31.92 -1.98
N THR A 288 21.66 -32.20 -2.64
CA THR A 288 21.76 -33.29 -3.62
C THR A 288 21.82 -34.66 -2.94
N THR A 289 20.72 -35.42 -2.95
CA THR A 289 20.61 -36.72 -2.28
C THR A 289 21.15 -37.89 -3.12
N HIS A 290 21.42 -37.63 -4.40
CA HIS A 290 21.77 -38.64 -5.42
C HIS A 290 20.77 -39.81 -5.46
N SER A 291 19.52 -39.59 -5.07
CA SER A 291 18.45 -40.58 -5.04
C SER A 291 17.31 -40.16 -5.96
N LYS A 292 16.76 -41.10 -6.73
CA LYS A 292 15.52 -40.86 -7.48
C LYS A 292 14.32 -40.59 -6.57
N ALA A 293 14.37 -41.03 -5.32
CA ALA A 293 13.33 -40.81 -4.32
C ALA A 293 13.44 -39.44 -3.59
N GLY A 294 14.52 -38.70 -3.82
CA GLY A 294 14.72 -37.39 -3.19
C GLY A 294 13.90 -36.30 -3.88
N ALA A 295 13.40 -35.34 -3.09
CA ALA A 295 12.72 -34.16 -3.61
C ALA A 295 13.62 -33.34 -4.57
N ASP A 296 14.95 -33.41 -4.41
CA ASP A 296 15.93 -32.79 -5.30
C ASP A 296 15.84 -33.31 -6.73
N HIS A 297 15.44 -34.57 -6.95
CA HIS A 297 15.26 -35.10 -8.30
C HIS A 297 14.10 -34.42 -9.05
N LEU A 298 12.99 -34.18 -8.36
CA LEU A 298 11.85 -33.44 -8.90
C LEU A 298 12.24 -31.97 -9.15
N LEU A 299 12.82 -31.32 -8.14
CA LEU A 299 13.23 -29.90 -8.20
C LEU A 299 14.32 -29.63 -9.25
N ALA A 300 15.21 -30.60 -9.50
CA ALA A 300 16.23 -30.50 -10.54
C ALA A 300 15.74 -30.94 -11.94
N SER A 301 14.43 -31.18 -12.12
CA SER A 301 13.87 -31.50 -13.43
C SER A 301 13.97 -30.30 -14.39
N ARG A 302 14.21 -30.56 -15.67
CA ARG A 302 14.34 -29.51 -16.70
C ARG A 302 13.15 -28.52 -16.73
N PRO A 303 11.88 -28.96 -16.59
CA PRO A 303 10.75 -28.03 -16.56
C PRO A 303 10.80 -27.06 -15.36
N LEU A 304 11.09 -27.57 -14.16
CA LEU A 304 11.19 -26.72 -12.97
C LEU A 304 12.43 -25.83 -13.00
N GLU A 305 13.54 -26.29 -13.56
CA GLU A 305 14.71 -25.44 -13.77
C GLU A 305 14.41 -24.29 -14.74
N TYR A 306 13.73 -24.59 -15.86
CA TYR A 306 13.32 -23.57 -16.83
C TYR A 306 12.34 -22.57 -16.20
N LEU A 307 11.34 -23.06 -15.45
CA LEU A 307 10.41 -22.20 -14.74
C LEU A 307 11.11 -21.37 -13.65
N GLY A 308 12.13 -21.92 -12.99
CA GLY A 308 12.98 -21.22 -12.02
C GLY A 308 13.80 -20.09 -12.67
N ASN A 309 14.19 -20.26 -13.94
CA ASN A 309 14.80 -19.18 -14.72
C ASN A 309 13.78 -18.09 -15.07
N LEU A 310 12.54 -18.46 -15.38
CA LEU A 310 11.45 -17.52 -15.65
C LEU A 310 10.89 -16.84 -14.40
N ALA A 311 11.20 -17.35 -13.20
CA ALA A 311 10.55 -16.95 -11.96
C ALA A 311 10.58 -15.44 -11.69
N TYR A 312 11.65 -14.76 -12.10
CA TYR A 312 11.73 -13.30 -11.95
C TYR A 312 10.74 -12.58 -12.85
N ALA A 313 10.76 -12.82 -14.16
CA ALA A 313 9.82 -12.22 -15.11
C ALA A 313 8.36 -12.59 -14.79
N LEU A 314 8.11 -13.83 -14.34
CA LEU A 314 6.78 -14.28 -13.93
C LEU A 314 6.27 -13.55 -12.69
N TYR A 315 7.15 -13.31 -11.72
CA TYR A 315 6.82 -12.48 -10.58
C TYR A 315 6.48 -11.04 -11.00
N LEU A 316 7.14 -10.47 -12.00
CA LEU A 316 6.83 -9.10 -12.45
C LEU A 316 5.51 -9.00 -13.23
N TRP A 317 5.17 -10.00 -14.04
CA TRP A 317 3.98 -9.93 -14.91
C TRP A 317 2.68 -10.43 -14.27
N HIS A 318 2.74 -11.37 -13.32
CA HIS A 318 1.51 -11.99 -12.79
C HIS A 318 0.55 -10.98 -12.14
N TRP A 319 1.09 -9.97 -11.45
CA TRP A 319 0.31 -9.02 -10.68
C TRP A 319 -0.33 -7.93 -11.56
N PRO A 320 0.40 -7.22 -12.44
CA PRO A 320 -0.23 -6.28 -13.37
C PRO A 320 -1.30 -6.94 -14.23
N VAL A 321 -1.05 -8.16 -14.74
CA VAL A 321 -2.02 -8.89 -15.56
C VAL A 321 -3.28 -9.23 -14.76
N LEU A 322 -3.13 -9.64 -13.50
CA LEU A 322 -4.24 -9.90 -12.60
C LEU A 322 -5.09 -8.64 -12.36
N LEU A 323 -4.45 -7.54 -11.97
CA LEU A 323 -5.14 -6.29 -11.64
C LEU A 323 -5.81 -5.67 -12.87
N CYS A 324 -5.13 -5.65 -14.02
CA CYS A 324 -5.71 -5.20 -15.27
C CYS A 324 -6.90 -6.07 -15.70
N TYR A 325 -6.84 -7.40 -15.47
CA TYR A 325 -7.97 -8.28 -15.76
C TYR A 325 -9.19 -7.98 -14.88
N LEU A 326 -8.98 -7.76 -13.58
CA LEU A 326 -10.07 -7.43 -12.63
C LEU A 326 -10.74 -6.11 -13.00
N VAL A 327 -9.94 -5.08 -13.31
CA VAL A 327 -10.44 -3.77 -13.77
C VAL A 327 -11.19 -3.90 -15.10
N ALA A 328 -10.60 -4.56 -16.10
CA ALA A 328 -11.20 -4.70 -17.43
C ALA A 328 -12.50 -5.53 -17.44
N ARG A 329 -12.74 -6.36 -16.42
CA ARG A 329 -13.92 -7.23 -16.33
C ARG A 329 -14.93 -6.75 -15.29
N ASP A 330 -14.63 -5.68 -14.57
CA ASP A 330 -15.41 -5.17 -13.45
C ASP A 330 -15.76 -6.28 -12.45
N ARG A 331 -14.73 -6.99 -11.97
CA ARG A 331 -14.86 -8.11 -11.02
C ARG A 331 -13.93 -7.97 -9.84
N THR A 332 -14.39 -8.42 -8.69
CA THR A 332 -13.60 -8.52 -7.45
C THR A 332 -12.84 -9.84 -7.34
N GLU A 333 -13.29 -10.89 -8.03
CA GLU A 333 -12.69 -12.22 -7.98
C GLU A 333 -12.48 -12.85 -9.36
N VAL A 334 -11.48 -13.71 -9.42
CA VAL A 334 -11.12 -14.45 -10.63
C VAL A 334 -11.69 -15.87 -10.56
N GLY A 335 -12.63 -16.19 -11.45
CA GLY A 335 -13.08 -17.56 -11.62
C GLY A 335 -11.98 -18.47 -12.22
N PRO A 336 -12.09 -19.81 -12.12
CA PRO A 336 -11.03 -20.74 -12.56
C PRO A 336 -10.54 -20.51 -14.00
N ARG A 337 -11.48 -20.24 -14.93
CA ARG A 337 -11.18 -19.92 -16.33
C ARG A 337 -10.43 -18.60 -16.50
N GLY A 338 -10.85 -17.56 -15.77
CA GLY A 338 -10.16 -16.27 -15.77
C GLY A 338 -8.72 -16.41 -15.25
N GLY A 339 -8.53 -17.22 -14.21
CA GLY A 339 -7.21 -17.44 -13.63
C GLY A 339 -6.29 -18.18 -14.58
N ALA A 340 -6.79 -19.17 -15.32
CA ALA A 340 -6.02 -19.85 -16.36
C ALA A 340 -5.58 -18.89 -17.47
N VAL A 341 -6.44 -17.95 -17.88
CA VAL A 341 -6.10 -16.91 -18.87
C VAL A 341 -5.02 -15.97 -18.34
N ILE A 342 -5.17 -15.47 -17.10
CA ILE A 342 -4.18 -14.61 -16.45
C ILE A 342 -2.81 -15.29 -16.37
N VAL A 343 -2.77 -16.53 -15.91
CA VAL A 343 -1.52 -17.30 -15.81
C VAL A 343 -0.92 -17.57 -17.19
N ALA A 344 -1.73 -17.90 -18.20
CA ALA A 344 -1.24 -18.10 -19.56
C ALA A 344 -0.61 -16.83 -20.15
N ILE A 345 -1.26 -15.67 -19.97
CA ILE A 345 -0.74 -14.36 -20.40
C ILE A 345 0.55 -14.03 -19.64
N ALA A 346 0.55 -14.16 -18.31
CA ALA A 346 1.72 -13.86 -17.49
C ALA A 346 2.91 -14.74 -17.86
N VAL A 347 2.70 -16.06 -18.07
CA VAL A 347 3.76 -16.98 -18.51
C VAL A 347 4.24 -16.61 -19.93
N GLY A 348 3.35 -16.30 -20.86
CA GLY A 348 3.71 -15.87 -22.21
C GLY A 348 4.59 -14.61 -22.21
N LEU A 349 4.16 -13.58 -21.48
CA LEU A 349 4.92 -12.33 -21.31
C LEU A 349 6.25 -12.55 -20.60
N SER A 350 6.30 -13.49 -19.66
CA SER A 350 7.53 -13.88 -18.96
C SER A 350 8.53 -14.55 -19.88
N ILE A 351 8.08 -15.46 -20.74
CA ILE A 351 8.92 -16.11 -21.75
C ILE A 351 9.49 -15.07 -22.71
N LEU A 352 8.65 -14.16 -23.21
CA LEU A 352 9.08 -13.08 -24.10
C LEU A 352 10.10 -12.18 -23.41
N THR A 353 9.82 -11.72 -22.20
CA THR A 353 10.72 -10.83 -21.44
C THR A 353 12.04 -11.53 -21.11
N TYR A 354 12.00 -12.81 -20.74
CA TYR A 354 13.21 -13.57 -20.43
C TYR A 354 14.12 -13.71 -21.65
N HIS A 355 13.58 -14.10 -22.81
CA HIS A 355 14.40 -14.35 -24.01
C HIS A 355 14.77 -13.09 -24.78
N LEU A 356 13.92 -12.05 -24.76
CA LEU A 356 14.13 -10.81 -25.53
C LEU A 356 14.80 -9.70 -24.73
N VAL A 357 14.67 -9.69 -23.41
CA VAL A 357 15.17 -8.60 -22.55
C VAL A 357 16.19 -9.11 -21.54
N GLU A 358 15.81 -10.04 -20.65
CA GLU A 358 16.66 -10.46 -19.53
C GLU A 358 17.94 -11.18 -19.98
N LYS A 359 17.79 -12.25 -20.77
CA LYS A 359 18.91 -13.07 -21.24
C LYS A 359 19.86 -12.28 -22.15
N PRO A 360 19.38 -11.52 -23.16
CA PRO A 360 20.27 -10.70 -23.97
C PRO A 360 21.01 -9.63 -23.16
N ALA A 361 20.33 -8.95 -22.22
CA ALA A 361 20.98 -7.94 -21.38
C ALA A 361 22.05 -8.57 -20.48
N ARG A 362 21.77 -9.73 -19.89
CA ARG A 362 22.71 -10.49 -19.05
C ARG A 362 23.94 -10.94 -19.83
N ASP A 363 23.75 -11.49 -21.03
CA ASP A 363 24.80 -12.09 -21.84
C ASP A 363 25.57 -11.04 -22.66
N SER A 364 25.05 -9.82 -22.79
CA SER A 364 25.70 -8.72 -23.50
C SER A 364 27.04 -8.30 -22.88
N GLN A 365 27.95 -7.76 -23.70
CA GLN A 365 29.16 -7.07 -23.24
C GLN A 365 28.92 -5.59 -22.89
N ILE A 366 27.67 -5.13 -23.00
CA ILE A 366 27.29 -3.74 -22.72
C ILE A 366 27.64 -3.43 -21.25
N GLY A 367 28.44 -2.39 -21.07
CA GLY A 367 28.86 -1.93 -19.76
C GLY A 367 29.90 -2.80 -19.04
N VAL A 368 30.50 -3.79 -19.72
CA VAL A 368 31.52 -4.70 -19.17
C VAL A 368 32.94 -4.14 -19.35
N HIS A 369 33.20 -3.38 -20.43
CA HIS A 369 34.53 -2.87 -20.76
C HIS A 369 34.97 -1.62 -19.98
N THR A 370 34.03 -0.86 -19.43
CA THR A 370 34.33 0.39 -18.71
C THR A 370 33.96 0.27 -17.23
N ARG A 371 34.74 0.92 -16.35
CA ARG A 371 34.58 0.82 -14.89
C ARG A 371 33.18 1.24 -14.39
N TRP A 372 32.48 2.09 -15.16
CA TRP A 372 31.14 2.62 -14.86
C TRP A 372 30.05 2.14 -15.83
N GLY A 373 30.39 1.25 -16.75
CA GLY A 373 29.52 0.88 -17.87
C GLY A 373 28.17 0.31 -17.42
N GLY A 374 28.16 -0.60 -16.44
CA GLY A 374 26.92 -1.17 -15.90
C GLY A 374 26.01 -0.14 -15.22
N TYR A 375 26.57 0.90 -14.58
CA TYR A 375 25.80 1.97 -13.96
C TYR A 375 25.18 2.89 -15.00
N ARG A 376 25.95 3.27 -16.03
CA ARG A 376 25.42 4.05 -17.16
C ARG A 376 24.28 3.31 -17.86
N PHE A 377 24.43 2.00 -18.06
CA PHE A 377 23.37 1.17 -18.60
C PHE A 377 22.11 1.18 -17.71
N GLY A 378 22.27 1.05 -16.39
CA GLY A 378 21.15 1.16 -15.45
C GLY A 378 20.43 2.53 -15.52
N VAL A 379 21.19 3.63 -15.55
CA VAL A 379 20.63 4.98 -15.68
C VAL A 379 19.88 5.16 -17.00
N LEU A 380 20.45 4.68 -18.12
CA LEU A 380 19.80 4.76 -19.43
C LEU A 380 18.47 4.00 -19.48
N LEU A 381 18.31 2.92 -18.72
CA LEU A 381 17.03 2.22 -18.60
C LEU A 381 16.05 2.91 -17.64
N LEU A 382 16.56 3.59 -16.62
CA LEU A 382 15.73 4.27 -15.62
C LEU A 382 15.13 5.58 -16.15
N VAL A 383 15.89 6.35 -16.93
CA VAL A 383 15.47 7.67 -17.44
C VAL A 383 14.14 7.63 -18.19
N PRO A 384 13.89 6.71 -19.15
CA PRO A 384 12.60 6.64 -19.84
C PRO A 384 11.41 6.40 -18.91
N VAL A 385 11.57 5.58 -17.87
CA VAL A 385 10.51 5.32 -16.89
C VAL A 385 10.20 6.58 -16.10
N LEU A 386 11.22 7.29 -15.62
CA LEU A 386 11.03 8.53 -14.86
C LEU A 386 10.47 9.67 -15.72
N LEU A 387 10.89 9.79 -16.98
CA LEU A 387 10.36 10.78 -17.90
C LEU A 387 8.89 10.51 -18.24
N ALA A 388 8.53 9.25 -18.49
CA ALA A 388 7.14 8.89 -18.76
C ALA A 388 6.25 9.06 -17.51
N ALA A 389 6.75 8.71 -16.32
CA ALA A 389 6.05 9.00 -15.06
C ALA A 389 5.90 10.51 -14.82
N GLY A 390 6.93 11.30 -15.11
CA GLY A 390 6.88 12.77 -15.02
C GLY A 390 5.90 13.39 -16.02
N GLY A 391 5.84 12.88 -17.25
CA GLY A 391 4.86 13.30 -18.24
C GLY A 391 3.43 12.94 -17.84
N TRP A 392 3.22 11.76 -17.27
CA TRP A 392 1.91 11.35 -16.74
C TRP A 392 1.51 12.18 -15.52
N GLN A 393 2.45 12.50 -14.62
CA GLN A 393 2.22 13.40 -13.50
C GLN A 393 1.83 14.79 -13.98
N TRP A 394 2.54 15.35 -14.96
CA TRP A 394 2.22 16.65 -15.54
C TRP A 394 0.81 16.66 -16.12
N LEU A 395 0.47 15.68 -16.97
CA LEU A 395 -0.88 15.54 -17.52
C LEU A 395 -1.95 15.45 -16.42
N SER A 396 -1.68 14.68 -15.36
CA SER A 396 -2.60 14.50 -14.23
C SER A 396 -2.78 15.80 -13.45
N THR A 397 -1.71 16.56 -13.23
CA THR A 397 -1.76 17.86 -12.55
C THR A 397 -2.48 18.91 -13.38
N GLU A 398 -2.28 18.97 -14.71
CA GLU A 398 -3.03 19.89 -15.58
C GLU A 398 -4.55 19.60 -15.51
N ARG A 399 -4.95 18.33 -15.54
CA ARG A 399 -6.37 17.92 -15.38
C ARG A 399 -6.93 18.20 -13.99
N ALA A 400 -6.11 18.15 -12.96
CA ALA A 400 -6.54 18.50 -11.60
C ALA A 400 -6.60 20.01 -11.38
N ASN A 401 -5.74 20.79 -12.02
CA ASN A 401 -5.70 22.24 -11.86
C ASN A 401 -6.81 22.95 -12.65
N ALA A 402 -7.25 22.38 -13.77
CA ALA A 402 -8.44 22.85 -14.50
C ALA A 402 -9.70 22.94 -13.61
N TYR A 403 -9.73 22.22 -12.48
CA TYR A 403 -10.79 22.26 -11.49
C TYR A 403 -10.70 23.45 -10.51
N ALA A 404 -9.50 23.93 -10.16
CA ALA A 404 -9.37 24.97 -9.13
C ALA A 404 -10.02 26.31 -9.53
N GLU A 405 -10.25 26.52 -10.83
CA GLU A 405 -10.88 27.72 -11.38
C GLU A 405 -12.43 27.64 -11.42
N SER A 406 -13.04 26.46 -11.24
CA SER A 406 -14.50 26.24 -11.42
C SER A 406 -15.31 26.16 -10.12
N VAL A 407 -14.68 26.23 -8.94
CA VAL A 407 -15.40 26.17 -7.66
C VAL A 407 -16.23 27.44 -7.45
N ASN A 408 -17.56 27.26 -7.31
CA ASN A 408 -18.59 28.30 -7.20
C ASN A 408 -18.83 29.14 -8.47
N ASP A 409 -18.49 28.61 -9.65
CA ASP A 409 -19.03 29.16 -10.90
C ASP A 409 -20.53 28.79 -11.03
N ALA A 410 -21.29 29.56 -11.80
CA ALA A 410 -22.71 29.35 -12.06
C ALA A 410 -23.02 27.96 -12.63
N ASP A 411 -22.03 27.36 -13.30
CA ASP A 411 -22.11 26.03 -13.90
C ASP A 411 -21.92 24.88 -12.88
N HIS A 412 -21.41 25.15 -11.67
CA HIS A 412 -21.13 24.14 -10.63
C HIS A 412 -21.73 24.49 -9.26
N PRO A 413 -23.05 24.72 -9.16
CA PRO A 413 -23.70 25.17 -7.92
C PRO A 413 -23.73 24.13 -6.80
N GLY A 414 -23.49 22.85 -7.10
CA GLY A 414 -23.47 21.79 -6.07
C GLY A 414 -24.74 21.76 -5.22
N ALA A 415 -24.58 21.73 -3.89
CA ALA A 415 -25.69 21.73 -2.95
C ALA A 415 -26.57 22.99 -3.01
N VAL A 416 -26.04 24.13 -3.48
CA VAL A 416 -26.83 25.37 -3.61
C VAL A 416 -27.93 25.22 -4.66
N ALA A 417 -27.78 24.33 -5.64
CA ALA A 417 -28.84 24.00 -6.59
C ALA A 417 -30.12 23.44 -5.93
N ARG A 418 -30.01 22.98 -4.68
CA ARG A 418 -31.13 22.46 -3.87
C ARG A 418 -31.78 23.52 -2.99
N THR A 419 -31.31 24.77 -3.05
CA THR A 419 -31.87 25.88 -2.27
C THR A 419 -33.01 26.56 -3.05
N PRO A 420 -34.10 26.99 -2.38
CA PRO A 420 -35.19 27.73 -3.04
C PRO A 420 -34.72 29.01 -3.76
N GLU A 421 -33.61 29.58 -3.30
CA GLU A 421 -33.03 30.82 -3.82
C GLU A 421 -32.30 30.64 -5.17
N PHE A 422 -32.07 29.40 -5.63
CA PHE A 422 -31.37 29.11 -6.88
C PHE A 422 -32.34 28.92 -8.06
N PRO A 423 -32.51 29.90 -8.98
CA PRO A 423 -33.62 29.93 -9.93
C PRO A 423 -33.48 29.01 -11.17
N GLN A 424 -32.49 28.11 -11.22
CA GLN A 424 -32.13 27.34 -12.43
C GLN A 424 -31.84 25.85 -12.17
N ALA A 425 -32.41 25.23 -11.14
CA ALA A 425 -32.11 23.83 -10.81
C ALA A 425 -32.33 22.85 -12.00
N ASP A 426 -33.33 23.11 -12.85
CA ASP A 426 -33.65 22.25 -14.01
C ASP A 426 -32.78 22.53 -15.27
N GLU A 427 -32.09 23.68 -15.34
CA GLU A 427 -31.22 24.06 -16.48
C GLU A 427 -29.73 23.75 -16.24
N VAL A 428 -29.30 23.64 -14.98
CA VAL A 428 -27.87 23.44 -14.64
C VAL A 428 -27.41 21.99 -14.78
N ASP A 429 -28.31 21.01 -14.79
CA ASP A 429 -27.98 19.61 -15.15
C ASP A 429 -27.80 19.46 -16.68
N GLY A 430 -27.06 20.38 -17.29
CA GLY A 430 -26.67 20.39 -18.68
C GLY A 430 -25.65 19.29 -19.00
N LYS A 431 -25.93 18.49 -20.03
CA LYS A 431 -25.15 17.31 -20.44
C LYS A 431 -23.71 17.59 -20.93
N ASN A 432 -23.27 18.85 -20.95
CA ASN A 432 -21.98 19.27 -21.53
C ASN A 432 -21.04 20.00 -20.55
N VAL A 433 -21.42 20.19 -19.28
CA VAL A 433 -20.55 20.81 -18.27
C VAL A 433 -19.68 19.72 -17.64
N GLU A 434 -18.36 19.90 -17.54
CA GLU A 434 -17.46 18.90 -16.92
C GLU A 434 -17.75 18.75 -15.42
N LEU A 435 -17.65 17.52 -14.88
CA LEU A 435 -17.87 17.29 -13.45
C LEU A 435 -16.71 17.82 -12.62
N VAL A 436 -17.03 18.33 -11.43
CA VAL A 436 -16.03 18.78 -10.46
C VAL A 436 -16.15 18.01 -9.13
N PRO A 437 -15.04 17.72 -8.44
CA PRO A 437 -13.66 17.85 -8.93
C PRO A 437 -13.39 16.84 -10.05
N SER A 438 -12.29 17.01 -10.80
CA SER A 438 -11.92 16.00 -11.80
C SER A 438 -11.67 14.64 -11.14
N MET A 439 -11.89 13.55 -11.87
CA MET A 439 -11.69 12.20 -11.31
C MET A 439 -10.25 11.98 -10.83
N VAL A 440 -9.28 12.65 -11.44
CA VAL A 440 -7.88 12.65 -10.96
C VAL A 440 -7.80 13.31 -9.58
N ALA A 441 -8.41 14.49 -9.39
CA ALA A 441 -8.38 15.28 -8.16
C ALA A 441 -9.17 14.70 -6.99
N LEU A 442 -10.27 14.01 -7.30
CA LEU A 442 -11.27 13.53 -6.35
C LEU A 442 -10.72 12.75 -5.13
N PRO A 443 -9.78 11.79 -5.25
CA PRO A 443 -9.29 11.05 -4.09
C PRO A 443 -8.60 11.94 -3.04
N SER A 444 -8.00 13.04 -3.50
CA SER A 444 -7.33 14.03 -2.65
C SER A 444 -8.23 15.20 -2.26
N ASP A 445 -9.50 15.19 -2.67
CA ASP A 445 -10.45 16.28 -2.44
C ASP A 445 -10.98 16.27 -0.99
N TRP A 446 -10.10 16.71 -0.09
CA TRP A 446 -10.31 16.80 1.34
C TRP A 446 -10.00 18.21 1.87
N SER A 447 -10.57 18.52 3.03
CA SER A 447 -10.21 19.72 3.79
C SER A 447 -9.62 19.32 5.15
N ASP A 448 -8.52 19.97 5.53
CA ASP A 448 -7.81 19.73 6.77
C ASP A 448 -7.26 21.01 7.39
N ILE A 449 -7.02 20.98 8.71
CA ILE A 449 -6.28 22.03 9.42
C ILE A 449 -4.91 21.47 9.78
N SER A 450 -3.96 21.55 8.86
CA SER A 450 -2.57 21.08 9.08
C SER A 450 -1.68 22.10 9.80
N GLN A 451 -2.20 23.29 10.15
CA GLN A 451 -1.44 24.37 10.78
C GLN A 451 -1.71 24.44 12.29
N ASN A 452 -0.71 24.91 13.05
CA ASN A 452 -0.79 25.15 14.49
C ASN A 452 -1.22 23.93 15.33
N CYS A 453 -0.82 22.72 14.92
CA CYS A 453 -1.09 21.50 15.66
C CYS A 453 -0.23 21.38 16.92
N VAL A 454 -0.87 21.24 18.08
CA VAL A 454 -0.20 21.00 19.36
C VAL A 454 -0.63 19.64 19.93
N PRO A 455 0.31 18.74 20.28
CA PRO A 455 -0.04 17.48 20.91
C PRO A 455 -0.58 17.70 22.33
N SER A 456 -1.63 16.97 22.71
CA SER A 456 -2.15 16.97 24.07
C SER A 456 -1.19 16.23 25.01
N THR A 457 -1.00 16.77 26.20
CA THR A 457 -0.28 16.07 27.29
C THR A 457 -1.07 14.90 27.88
N ARG A 458 -2.34 14.73 27.51
CA ARG A 458 -3.24 13.70 28.04
C ARG A 458 -3.24 12.42 27.22
N ASN A 459 -2.87 12.49 25.95
CA ASN A 459 -2.84 11.35 25.05
C ASN A 459 -1.89 11.67 23.88
N ALA A 460 -0.94 10.77 23.61
CA ALA A 460 0.10 10.98 22.59
C ALA A 460 -0.43 11.02 21.14
N GLU A 461 -1.62 10.46 20.89
CA GLU A 461 -2.29 10.45 19.58
C GLU A 461 -3.27 11.62 19.41
N LEU A 462 -3.54 12.40 20.46
CA LEU A 462 -4.46 13.54 20.41
C LEU A 462 -3.71 14.81 20.04
N ASN A 463 -3.95 15.32 18.84
CA ASN A 463 -3.48 16.63 18.39
C ASN A 463 -4.64 17.63 18.35
N LEU A 464 -4.35 18.87 18.72
CA LEU A 464 -5.26 20.00 18.62
C LEU A 464 -4.72 20.92 17.53
N CYS A 465 -5.34 20.90 16.35
CA CYS A 465 -4.97 21.78 15.25
C CYS A 465 -5.99 22.91 15.11
N THR A 466 -5.52 24.15 15.01
CA THR A 466 -6.38 25.34 15.09
C THR A 466 -6.22 26.26 13.90
N THR A 467 -7.34 26.75 13.36
CA THR A 467 -7.32 27.79 12.33
C THR A 467 -6.71 29.09 12.86
N LYS A 468 -6.11 29.86 11.94
CA LYS A 468 -5.67 31.23 12.23
C LYS A 468 -6.88 32.16 12.21
N THR A 469 -6.84 33.20 13.05
CA THR A 469 -7.89 34.23 13.13
C THR A 469 -7.29 35.62 13.03
N ASN A 470 -8.09 36.57 12.58
CA ASN A 470 -7.74 37.98 12.49
C ASN A 470 -8.09 38.65 13.83
N GLY A 471 -7.23 38.46 14.83
CA GLY A 471 -7.47 38.94 16.19
C GLY A 471 -8.27 37.95 17.06
N PRO A 472 -8.90 38.41 18.16
CA PRO A 472 -9.73 37.55 19.01
C PRO A 472 -10.89 36.94 18.21
N PRO A 473 -11.09 35.61 18.28
CA PRO A 473 -12.16 34.96 17.52
C PRO A 473 -13.54 35.37 18.05
N GLU A 474 -14.51 35.54 17.15
CA GLU A 474 -15.91 35.83 17.52
C GLU A 474 -16.61 34.61 18.14
N ARG A 475 -16.26 33.42 17.65
CA ARG A 475 -16.71 32.11 18.13
C ARG A 475 -15.58 31.10 18.08
N ARG A 476 -15.58 30.15 19.00
CA ARG A 476 -14.67 29.01 19.08
C ARG A 476 -15.45 27.72 18.93
N ILE A 477 -15.12 26.96 17.90
CA ILE A 477 -15.77 25.69 17.57
C ILE A 477 -14.76 24.57 17.70
N VAL A 478 -15.12 23.48 18.37
CA VAL A 478 -14.34 22.24 18.32
C VAL A 478 -15.02 21.25 17.40
N VAL A 479 -14.34 20.79 16.36
CA VAL A 479 -14.78 19.67 15.52
C VAL A 479 -14.13 18.40 16.06
N VAL A 480 -14.93 17.45 16.57
CA VAL A 480 -14.42 16.24 17.25
C VAL A 480 -15.03 14.95 16.70
N GLY A 481 -14.19 13.94 16.54
CA GLY A 481 -14.60 12.58 16.15
C GLY A 481 -13.71 11.97 15.08
N GLU A 482 -14.34 11.47 14.02
CA GLU A 482 -13.67 10.78 12.91
C GLU A 482 -13.78 11.54 11.58
N SER A 483 -13.48 10.87 10.47
CA SER A 483 -13.52 11.44 9.12
C SER A 483 -14.86 12.05 8.70
N HIS A 484 -15.98 11.51 9.17
CA HIS A 484 -17.31 12.07 8.90
C HIS A 484 -17.54 13.41 9.62
N SER A 485 -16.88 13.65 10.77
CA SER A 485 -16.84 14.99 11.38
C SER A 485 -15.83 15.90 10.65
N ARG A 486 -14.70 15.32 10.22
CA ARG A 486 -13.64 16.04 9.48
C ARG A 486 -14.12 16.61 8.15
N GLN A 487 -14.88 15.86 7.36
CA GLN A 487 -15.28 16.29 6.01
C GLN A 487 -15.97 17.66 6.04
N TYR A 488 -16.79 17.93 7.06
CA TYR A 488 -17.49 19.21 7.24
C TYR A 488 -16.55 20.41 7.44
N LEU A 489 -15.26 20.22 7.69
CA LEU A 489 -14.28 21.30 7.65
C LEU A 489 -14.29 22.03 6.29
N ALA A 490 -14.60 21.33 5.20
CA ALA A 490 -14.73 21.94 3.88
C ALA A 490 -15.86 23.00 3.83
N ALA A 491 -16.96 22.77 4.55
CA ALA A 491 -18.06 23.74 4.68
C ALA A 491 -17.76 24.82 5.74
N LEU A 492 -17.14 24.43 6.85
CA LEU A 492 -16.90 25.28 8.02
C LEU A 492 -15.76 26.29 7.85
N ARG A 493 -14.69 25.93 7.13
CA ARG A 493 -13.51 26.79 6.97
C ARG A 493 -13.82 28.12 6.27
N PRO A 494 -14.57 28.16 5.15
CA PRO A 494 -14.95 29.43 4.54
C PRO A 494 -15.81 30.30 5.48
N ILE A 495 -16.66 29.68 6.32
CA ILE A 495 -17.43 30.40 7.34
C ILE A 495 -16.50 31.03 8.38
N ALA A 496 -15.54 30.24 8.89
CA ALA A 496 -14.59 30.68 9.88
C ALA A 496 -13.72 31.85 9.39
N GLU A 497 -13.32 31.83 8.12
CA GLU A 497 -12.58 32.92 7.49
C GLU A 497 -13.45 34.19 7.36
N ARG A 498 -14.72 34.07 6.93
CA ARG A 498 -15.65 35.22 6.79
C ARG A 498 -16.08 35.83 8.13
N ARG A 499 -16.35 35.00 9.13
CA ARG A 499 -16.91 35.37 10.45
C ARG A 499 -15.85 35.50 11.54
N ASN A 500 -14.57 35.33 11.20
CA ASN A 500 -13.48 35.30 12.16
C ASN A 500 -13.72 34.29 13.32
N TRP A 501 -14.23 33.10 12.99
CA TRP A 501 -14.36 32.01 13.95
C TRP A 501 -13.06 31.22 14.03
N GLN A 502 -12.77 30.66 15.19
CA GLN A 502 -11.68 29.73 15.39
C GLN A 502 -12.21 28.30 15.41
N ILE A 503 -11.71 27.45 14.52
CA ILE A 503 -11.98 26.02 14.53
C ILE A 503 -10.78 25.32 15.14
N THR A 504 -11.03 24.45 16.12
CA THR A 504 -10.06 23.47 16.63
C THR A 504 -10.52 22.08 16.20
N GLU A 505 -9.72 21.37 15.41
CA GLU A 505 -9.99 19.96 15.13
C GLU A 505 -9.33 19.06 16.18
N MET A 506 -10.09 18.04 16.60
CA MET A 506 -9.62 16.91 17.41
C MET A 506 -10.14 15.65 16.74
N LEU A 507 -9.32 15.01 15.91
CA LEU A 507 -9.77 13.93 15.05
C LEU A 507 -8.95 12.66 15.26
N ARG A 508 -9.61 11.51 15.22
CA ARG A 508 -8.98 10.19 15.21
C ARG A 508 -9.68 9.25 14.24
N SER A 509 -8.87 8.52 13.49
CA SER A 509 -9.33 7.49 12.55
C SER A 509 -10.23 6.44 13.23
N ALA A 510 -11.34 6.11 12.58
CA ALA A 510 -12.29 5.08 13.00
C ALA A 510 -12.72 5.21 14.47
N CYS A 511 -12.77 6.44 14.97
CA CYS A 511 -13.06 6.72 16.37
C CYS A 511 -14.00 7.93 16.46
N PRO A 512 -15.32 7.70 16.23
CA PRO A 512 -16.32 8.73 16.48
C PRO A 512 -16.27 9.20 17.93
N PHE A 513 -16.76 10.41 18.19
CA PHE A 513 -16.80 10.95 19.55
C PHE A 513 -17.85 10.24 20.41
N SER A 514 -17.44 9.15 21.04
CA SER A 514 -18.28 8.24 21.82
C SER A 514 -17.59 7.80 23.11
N THR A 515 -18.33 7.28 24.09
CA THR A 515 -17.76 6.59 25.25
C THR A 515 -17.37 5.13 24.95
N SER A 516 -17.82 4.58 23.82
CA SER A 516 -17.48 3.25 23.30
C SER A 516 -16.70 3.32 21.98
N SER A 517 -16.08 2.22 21.56
CA SER A 517 -15.49 2.14 20.22
C SER A 517 -16.50 1.60 19.21
N GLU A 518 -17.04 2.52 18.40
CA GLU A 518 -18.15 2.25 17.50
C GLU A 518 -17.75 1.63 16.15
N VAL A 519 -16.46 1.65 15.78
CA VAL A 519 -15.97 1.10 14.51
C VAL A 519 -15.12 -0.14 14.75
N VAL A 520 -14.02 0.03 15.47
CA VAL A 520 -13.11 -1.07 15.79
C VAL A 520 -13.54 -1.65 17.13
N ARG A 521 -14.25 -2.78 17.07
CA ARG A 521 -14.76 -3.46 18.25
C ARG A 521 -13.68 -3.59 19.34
N ASP A 522 -14.03 -3.19 20.56
CA ASP A 522 -13.19 -3.27 21.77
C ASP A 522 -11.85 -2.51 21.68
N SER A 523 -11.76 -1.46 20.85
CA SER A 523 -10.56 -0.60 20.78
C SER A 523 -10.43 0.31 22.01
N GLN A 524 -9.65 -0.15 22.99
CA GLN A 524 -9.33 0.63 24.20
C GLN A 524 -8.65 1.96 23.85
N GLY A 525 -7.80 1.97 22.83
CA GLY A 525 -7.16 3.19 22.36
C GLY A 525 -8.18 4.28 22.05
N CYS A 526 -9.23 3.95 21.27
CA CYS A 526 -10.28 4.90 20.90
C CYS A 526 -11.02 5.45 22.13
N VAL A 527 -11.37 4.58 23.07
CA VAL A 527 -12.02 4.97 24.33
C VAL A 527 -11.15 5.94 25.13
N ASP A 528 -9.86 5.64 25.28
CA ASP A 528 -8.91 6.48 26.02
C ASP A 528 -8.71 7.85 25.35
N TRP A 529 -8.68 7.88 24.02
CA TRP A 529 -8.57 9.11 23.23
C TRP A 529 -9.82 9.97 23.35
N ASN A 530 -11.03 9.38 23.24
CA ASN A 530 -12.29 10.10 23.43
C ASN A 530 -12.41 10.67 24.85
N ALA A 531 -11.96 9.91 25.86
CA ALA A 531 -11.92 10.38 27.23
C ALA A 531 -10.97 11.57 27.42
N ALA A 532 -9.83 11.58 26.73
CA ALA A 532 -8.86 12.68 26.71
C ALA A 532 -9.39 13.90 25.95
N ALA A 533 -9.96 13.71 24.76
CA ALA A 533 -10.56 14.77 23.94
C ALA A 533 -11.66 15.51 24.70
N ALA A 534 -12.59 14.77 25.33
CA ALA A 534 -13.63 15.37 26.16
C ALA A 534 -13.05 16.23 27.31
N LYS A 535 -11.93 15.82 27.92
CA LYS A 535 -11.27 16.62 28.98
C LYS A 535 -10.63 17.89 28.43
N GLU A 536 -10.04 17.85 27.24
CA GLU A 536 -9.50 19.06 26.60
C GLU A 536 -10.61 20.03 26.18
N ILE A 537 -11.71 19.52 25.62
CA ILE A 537 -12.90 20.32 25.28
C ILE A 537 -13.42 21.06 26.53
N ILE A 538 -13.61 20.34 27.65
CA ILE A 538 -14.08 20.93 28.91
C ILE A 538 -13.12 22.01 29.42
N LYS A 539 -11.80 21.79 29.27
CA LYS A 539 -10.79 22.78 29.66
C LYS A 539 -10.83 24.02 28.76
N MET A 540 -11.02 23.83 27.45
CA MET A 540 -11.03 24.91 26.46
C MET A 540 -12.28 25.79 26.54
N ARG A 541 -13.41 25.22 26.95
CA ARG A 541 -14.73 25.87 26.98
C ARG A 541 -15.07 26.58 25.65
N PRO A 542 -15.17 25.84 24.54
CA PRO A 542 -15.59 26.42 23.27
C PRO A 542 -17.05 26.89 23.32
N ASP A 543 -17.45 27.73 22.37
CA ASP A 543 -18.84 28.17 22.21
C ASP A 543 -19.75 27.03 21.73
N THR A 544 -19.20 26.06 20.98
CA THR A 544 -19.89 24.81 20.64
C THR A 544 -18.92 23.70 20.24
N VAL A 545 -19.42 22.46 20.27
CA VAL A 545 -18.73 21.26 19.78
C VAL A 545 -19.51 20.67 18.62
N PHE A 546 -18.87 20.49 17.47
CA PHE A 546 -19.44 19.88 16.27
C PHE A 546 -19.02 18.41 16.18
N THR A 547 -19.99 17.50 16.05
CA THR A 547 -19.76 16.05 15.94
C THR A 547 -20.91 15.33 15.22
N MET A 548 -20.76 14.02 14.96
CA MET A 548 -21.83 13.22 14.35
C MET A 548 -22.89 12.79 15.38
N ALA A 549 -24.12 12.58 14.92
CA ALA A 549 -25.29 12.23 15.74
C ALA A 549 -25.96 10.90 15.36
N SER A 550 -25.69 10.36 14.18
CA SER A 550 -26.13 9.02 13.78
C SER A 550 -24.99 8.26 13.11
N ARG A 551 -25.19 6.97 12.86
CA ARG A 551 -24.29 6.08 12.13
C ARG A 551 -25.08 5.00 11.38
N GLU A 552 -24.37 4.22 10.56
CA GLU A 552 -24.89 3.07 9.81
C GLU A 552 -26.00 3.46 8.81
N VAL A 553 -25.84 4.61 8.15
CA VAL A 553 -26.68 5.03 7.00
C VAL A 553 -26.27 4.21 5.77
N ARG A 554 -26.58 2.91 5.77
CA ARG A 554 -26.11 1.94 4.79
C ARG A 554 -27.22 0.94 4.46
N VAL A 555 -27.27 0.51 3.21
CA VAL A 555 -28.24 -0.49 2.75
C VAL A 555 -28.12 -1.76 3.59
N GLY A 556 -29.26 -2.24 4.10
CA GLY A 556 -29.33 -3.45 4.93
C GLY A 556 -28.97 -3.26 6.40
N PHE A 557 -28.57 -2.05 6.81
CA PHE A 557 -28.31 -1.69 8.21
C PHE A 557 -29.42 -0.77 8.74
N THR A 558 -29.56 -0.73 10.07
CA THR A 558 -30.46 0.21 10.73
C THR A 558 -29.66 1.40 11.23
N GLU A 559 -29.95 2.57 10.65
CA GLU A 559 -29.41 3.84 11.13
C GLU A 559 -29.79 4.02 12.61
N HIS A 560 -28.80 4.34 13.44
CA HIS A 560 -29.00 4.52 14.87
C HIS A 560 -28.10 5.63 15.44
N THR A 561 -28.44 6.13 16.61
CA THR A 561 -27.61 7.04 17.40
C THR A 561 -26.97 6.22 18.52
N PRO A 562 -25.64 6.02 18.52
CA PRO A 562 -24.97 5.22 19.54
C PRO A 562 -25.21 5.77 20.96
N PRO A 563 -25.46 4.91 21.97
CA PRO A 563 -25.62 5.35 23.36
C PRO A 563 -24.41 6.15 23.87
N GLY A 564 -23.20 5.79 23.42
CA GLY A 564 -21.99 6.48 23.82
C GLY A 564 -21.87 7.91 23.27
N PHE A 565 -22.58 8.26 22.18
CA PHE A 565 -22.69 9.66 21.73
C PHE A 565 -23.48 10.46 22.77
N VAL A 566 -24.63 9.93 23.18
CA VAL A 566 -25.51 10.57 24.17
C VAL A 566 -24.79 10.76 25.51
N GLU A 567 -23.98 9.80 25.94
CA GLU A 567 -23.17 9.92 27.15
C GLU A 567 -22.09 11.01 27.05
N GLN A 568 -21.45 11.18 25.89
CA GLN A 568 -20.52 12.29 25.67
C GLN A 568 -21.25 13.63 25.70
N TRP A 569 -22.43 13.73 25.08
CA TRP A 569 -23.25 14.94 25.12
C TRP A 569 -23.64 15.32 26.55
N ARG A 570 -24.08 14.36 27.38
CA ARG A 570 -24.35 14.58 28.82
C ARG A 570 -23.13 15.05 29.60
N LYS A 571 -21.93 14.58 29.21
CA LYS A 571 -20.69 15.03 29.83
C LYS A 571 -20.39 16.49 29.51
N LEU A 572 -20.67 16.93 28.29
CA LEU A 572 -20.54 18.33 27.87
C LEU A 572 -21.65 19.23 28.43
N GLU A 573 -22.86 18.71 28.56
CA GLU A 573 -24.00 19.39 29.21
C GLU A 573 -23.66 19.79 30.65
N ARG A 574 -23.08 18.86 31.43
CA ARG A 574 -22.61 19.13 32.80
C ARG A 574 -21.52 20.20 32.88
N ALA A 575 -20.81 20.47 31.79
CA ALA A 575 -19.83 21.55 31.68
C ALA A 575 -20.42 22.85 31.09
N GLY A 576 -21.71 22.85 30.72
CA GLY A 576 -22.38 23.97 30.08
C GLY A 576 -21.86 24.26 28.67
N ILE A 577 -21.44 23.22 27.93
CA ILE A 577 -20.90 23.35 26.57
C ILE A 577 -21.96 22.85 25.57
N PRO A 578 -22.43 23.71 24.66
CA PRO A 578 -23.34 23.31 23.59
C PRO A 578 -22.73 22.30 22.61
N VAL A 579 -23.57 21.48 21.99
CA VAL A 579 -23.18 20.49 20.99
C VAL A 579 -24.06 20.63 19.75
N ILE A 580 -23.43 20.62 18.59
CA ILE A 580 -24.07 20.46 17.28
C ILE A 580 -23.84 19.03 16.85
N GLY A 581 -24.92 18.23 16.83
CA GLY A 581 -24.93 16.86 16.36
C GLY A 581 -25.45 16.77 14.93
N VAL A 582 -24.63 16.32 13.99
CA VAL A 582 -25.03 16.24 12.58
C VAL A 582 -25.46 14.82 12.23
N ARG A 583 -26.56 14.66 11.49
CA ARG A 583 -26.94 13.34 10.95
C ARG A 583 -25.88 12.85 9.96
N ASP A 584 -25.53 11.57 10.02
CA ASP A 584 -24.53 11.01 9.13
C ASP A 584 -25.05 10.92 7.68
N ASN A 585 -24.13 10.92 6.71
CA ASN A 585 -24.46 10.78 5.30
C ASN A 585 -24.49 9.30 4.86
N PRO A 586 -25.14 8.99 3.73
CA PRO A 586 -25.14 7.65 3.14
C PRO A 586 -23.76 7.03 2.93
N ARG A 587 -23.69 5.71 3.12
CA ARG A 587 -22.52 4.84 2.91
C ARG A 587 -22.87 3.72 1.93
N TYR A 588 -22.00 3.49 0.96
CA TYR A 588 -22.21 2.57 -0.16
C TYR A 588 -21.26 1.37 -0.09
N ASP A 589 -21.62 0.31 -0.80
CA ASP A 589 -20.75 -0.87 -1.00
C ASP A 589 -19.85 -0.74 -2.25
N PHE A 590 -19.96 0.38 -2.94
CA PHE A 590 -19.21 0.75 -4.15
C PHE A 590 -18.89 2.24 -4.10
N THR A 591 -17.92 2.69 -4.89
CA THR A 591 -17.61 4.11 -5.04
C THR A 591 -18.58 4.77 -6.04
N PRO A 592 -19.47 5.68 -5.64
CA PRO A 592 -20.46 6.27 -6.55
C PRO A 592 -19.81 7.02 -7.72
N SER A 593 -18.70 7.70 -7.47
CA SER A 593 -17.98 8.47 -8.49
C SER A 593 -17.24 7.61 -9.51
N ASP A 594 -16.74 6.43 -9.10
CA ASP A 594 -16.18 5.45 -10.05
C ASP A 594 -17.29 4.88 -10.94
N CYS A 595 -18.49 4.66 -10.38
CA CYS A 595 -19.66 4.27 -11.17
C CYS A 595 -20.01 5.34 -12.21
N VAL A 596 -20.03 6.62 -11.83
CA VAL A 596 -20.26 7.75 -12.75
C VAL A 596 -19.22 7.78 -13.86
N ALA A 597 -17.94 7.59 -13.53
CA ALA A 597 -16.88 7.55 -14.53
C ALA A 597 -17.02 6.37 -15.50
N ALA A 598 -17.47 5.21 -15.01
CA ALA A 598 -17.62 4.00 -15.82
C ALA A 598 -18.91 3.97 -16.66
N LYS A 599 -20.02 4.52 -16.15
CA LYS A 599 -21.37 4.33 -16.70
C LYS A 599 -22.04 5.63 -17.14
N GLY A 600 -21.46 6.78 -16.82
CA GLY A 600 -22.01 8.10 -17.05
C GLY A 600 -22.78 8.64 -15.84
N ARG A 601 -22.89 9.97 -15.75
CA ARG A 601 -23.48 10.68 -14.60
C ARG A 601 -24.97 10.39 -14.36
N ASP A 602 -25.72 10.08 -15.42
CA ASP A 602 -27.17 9.86 -15.35
C ASP A 602 -27.51 8.37 -15.15
N ALA A 603 -26.51 7.50 -14.98
CA ALA A 603 -26.74 6.07 -14.83
C ALA A 603 -27.50 5.79 -13.51
N PRO A 604 -28.73 5.22 -13.56
CA PRO A 604 -29.56 5.07 -12.37
C PRO A 604 -28.96 4.13 -11.33
N GLU A 605 -28.12 3.19 -11.77
CA GLU A 605 -27.38 2.26 -10.92
C GLU A 605 -26.22 2.89 -10.14
N CYS A 606 -25.84 4.14 -10.44
CA CYS A 606 -24.86 4.88 -9.66
C CYS A 606 -25.50 5.67 -8.50
N GLY A 607 -26.83 5.78 -8.48
CA GLY A 607 -27.61 6.27 -7.34
C GLY A 607 -28.17 5.11 -6.51
N THR A 608 -28.59 5.40 -5.28
CA THR A 608 -29.31 4.43 -4.42
C THR A 608 -30.63 5.04 -3.98
N ARG A 609 -31.70 4.25 -3.92
CA ARG A 609 -33.00 4.74 -3.45
C ARG A 609 -32.87 5.25 -2.02
N ARG A 610 -33.39 6.44 -1.75
CA ARG A 610 -33.31 7.09 -0.44
C ARG A 610 -33.87 6.19 0.66
N ALA A 611 -35.02 5.57 0.40
CA ALA A 611 -35.68 4.68 1.36
C ALA A 611 -34.91 3.40 1.70
N ASP A 612 -33.93 2.99 0.87
CA ASP A 612 -33.12 1.79 1.12
C ASP A 612 -31.90 2.09 2.01
N ILE A 613 -31.48 3.35 2.10
CA ILE A 613 -30.21 3.74 2.73
C ILE A 613 -30.37 4.69 3.92
N LEU A 614 -31.38 5.56 3.89
CA LEU A 614 -31.62 6.58 4.91
C LEU A 614 -32.92 6.28 5.66
N ALA A 615 -32.89 6.31 7.00
CA ALA A 615 -34.12 6.15 7.77
C ALA A 615 -35.10 7.33 7.50
N PRO A 616 -36.43 7.11 7.49
CA PRO A 616 -37.38 8.20 7.26
C PRO A 616 -37.31 9.30 8.32
N GLN A 617 -37.01 8.93 9.57
CA GLN A 617 -36.82 9.86 10.68
C GLN A 617 -35.42 9.65 11.28
N PRO A 618 -34.70 10.73 11.62
CA PRO A 618 -33.43 10.61 12.30
C PRO A 618 -33.55 9.81 13.60
N PRO A 619 -32.60 8.91 13.90
CA PRO A 619 -32.70 8.04 15.07
C PRO A 619 -32.68 8.79 16.40
N TYR A 620 -32.01 9.95 16.47
CA TYR A 620 -31.93 10.76 17.68
C TYR A 620 -33.27 11.37 18.12
N GLU A 621 -34.24 11.53 17.21
CA GLU A 621 -35.59 12.02 17.56
C GLU A 621 -36.38 11.02 18.40
N ARG A 622 -35.99 9.74 18.35
CA ARG A 622 -36.67 8.64 19.06
C ARG A 622 -35.99 8.28 20.38
N ILE A 623 -34.88 8.95 20.72
CA ILE A 623 -34.16 8.70 21.97
C ILE A 623 -34.88 9.40 23.13
N PRO A 624 -35.29 8.67 24.17
CA PRO A 624 -35.73 9.30 25.41
C PRO A 624 -34.52 9.95 26.09
N ASP A 625 -34.71 11.17 26.60
CA ASP A 625 -33.72 11.89 27.42
C ASP A 625 -32.41 12.25 26.70
N VAL A 626 -32.53 12.79 25.48
CA VAL A 626 -31.42 13.50 24.82
C VAL A 626 -31.09 14.78 25.63
N PRO A 627 -29.79 15.06 25.89
CA PRO A 627 -29.36 16.26 26.60
C PRO A 627 -29.84 17.55 25.94
N SER A 628 -30.22 18.53 26.77
CA SER A 628 -30.81 19.80 26.35
C SER A 628 -29.81 20.75 25.67
N ASN A 629 -28.51 20.47 25.80
CA ASN A 629 -27.43 21.24 25.17
C ASN A 629 -27.16 20.84 23.72
N VAL A 630 -27.90 19.88 23.16
CA VAL A 630 -27.66 19.37 21.80
C VAL A 630 -28.66 19.96 20.82
N SER A 631 -28.14 20.62 19.78
CA SER A 631 -28.91 20.97 18.58
C SER A 631 -28.56 20.01 17.46
N PHE A 632 -29.57 19.43 16.80
CA PHE A 632 -29.36 18.51 15.70
C PHE A 632 -29.50 19.20 14.35
N LEU A 633 -28.58 18.90 13.43
CA LEU A 633 -28.65 19.33 12.04
C LEU A 633 -28.78 18.11 11.12
N ASP A 634 -29.66 18.20 10.14
CA ASP A 634 -29.85 17.17 9.11
C ASP A 634 -29.65 17.80 7.73
N PHE A 635 -28.60 17.37 7.02
CA PHE A 635 -28.30 17.82 5.67
C PHE A 635 -28.70 16.80 4.59
N SER A 636 -29.46 15.75 4.96
CA SER A 636 -29.80 14.65 4.06
C SER A 636 -30.54 15.11 2.82
N ASP A 637 -31.31 16.21 2.87
CA ASP A 637 -32.07 16.73 1.72
C ASP A 637 -31.21 17.53 0.71
N TYR A 638 -30.00 17.90 1.14
CA TYR A 638 -28.99 18.43 0.23
C TYR A 638 -28.25 17.28 -0.46
N ILE A 639 -28.02 16.16 0.24
CA ILE A 639 -27.24 15.01 -0.26
C ILE A 639 -28.11 14.03 -1.07
N CYS A 640 -29.39 13.91 -0.75
CA CYS A 640 -30.36 13.02 -1.38
C CYS A 640 -31.58 13.79 -1.88
N MET A 641 -32.03 13.48 -3.09
CA MET A 641 -33.32 13.90 -3.62
C MET A 641 -34.47 13.14 -2.91
N GLU A 642 -35.71 13.42 -3.30
CA GLU A 642 -36.91 12.83 -2.67
C GLU A 642 -36.88 11.29 -2.69
N ASP A 643 -36.54 10.69 -3.84
CA ASP A 643 -36.56 9.22 -4.00
C ASP A 643 -35.17 8.57 -4.10
N VAL A 644 -34.13 9.34 -4.40
CA VAL A 644 -32.80 8.83 -4.74
C VAL A 644 -31.70 9.69 -4.13
N CYS A 645 -30.61 9.05 -3.70
CA CYS A 645 -29.35 9.71 -3.37
C CYS A 645 -28.43 9.62 -4.60
N PRO A 646 -28.37 10.67 -5.45
CA PRO A 646 -27.58 10.65 -6.67
C PRO A 646 -26.08 10.87 -6.38
N PRO A 647 -25.19 10.38 -7.26
CA PRO A 647 -23.74 10.57 -7.12
C PRO A 647 -23.25 11.97 -7.56
N VAL A 648 -24.10 12.72 -8.28
CA VAL A 648 -23.82 14.07 -8.81
C VAL A 648 -25.01 14.97 -8.51
N ILE A 649 -24.74 16.19 -8.02
CA ILE A 649 -25.74 17.24 -7.82
C ILE A 649 -25.14 18.56 -8.29
N GLY A 650 -25.82 19.28 -9.19
CA GLY A 650 -25.38 20.59 -9.66
C GLY A 650 -23.98 20.56 -10.29
N ASN A 651 -23.71 19.56 -11.13
CA ASN A 651 -22.41 19.26 -11.75
C ASN A 651 -21.24 18.98 -10.79
N VAL A 652 -21.51 18.77 -9.50
CA VAL A 652 -20.49 18.42 -8.50
C VAL A 652 -20.65 16.96 -8.07
N LEU A 653 -19.55 16.19 -8.07
CA LEU A 653 -19.50 14.84 -7.52
C LEU A 653 -19.70 14.91 -6.01
N VAL A 654 -20.74 14.24 -5.50
CA VAL A 654 -21.13 14.29 -4.09
C VAL A 654 -20.14 13.52 -3.22
N TYR A 655 -19.66 12.38 -3.70
CA TYR A 655 -18.80 11.46 -2.93
C TYR A 655 -17.39 11.37 -3.53
N LYS A 656 -16.36 11.29 -2.69
CA LYS A 656 -14.99 11.00 -3.15
C LYS A 656 -14.60 9.53 -3.04
N ASP A 657 -15.30 8.76 -2.25
CA ASP A 657 -15.16 7.30 -2.10
C ASP A 657 -16.52 6.68 -1.74
N GLU A 658 -16.55 5.50 -1.13
CA GLU A 658 -17.77 4.81 -0.78
C GLU A 658 -18.59 5.44 0.37
N ASN A 659 -18.07 6.41 1.13
CA ASN A 659 -18.81 6.98 2.25
C ASN A 659 -18.47 8.44 2.63
N HIS A 660 -17.43 9.04 2.07
CA HIS A 660 -17.06 10.42 2.37
C HIS A 660 -17.55 11.36 1.27
N LEU A 661 -18.14 12.47 1.69
CA LEU A 661 -18.49 13.56 0.79
C LEU A 661 -17.22 14.24 0.27
N SER A 662 -17.26 14.68 -0.99
CA SER A 662 -16.16 15.45 -1.58
C SER A 662 -16.06 16.82 -0.89
N ALA A 663 -14.83 17.30 -0.65
CA ALA A 663 -14.63 18.63 -0.07
C ALA A 663 -15.19 19.73 -0.99
N THR A 664 -15.13 19.51 -2.30
CA THR A 664 -15.78 20.35 -3.32
C THR A 664 -17.26 20.51 -3.02
N TYR A 665 -17.97 19.39 -2.89
CA TYR A 665 -19.42 19.40 -2.64
C TYR A 665 -19.75 20.09 -1.31
N LEU A 666 -19.03 19.74 -0.24
CA LEU A 666 -19.23 20.37 1.07
C LEU A 666 -18.89 21.86 1.09
N SER A 667 -17.96 22.33 0.25
CA SER A 667 -17.67 23.77 0.15
C SER A 667 -18.87 24.56 -0.39
N THR A 668 -19.63 23.98 -1.33
CA THR A 668 -20.89 24.57 -1.82
C THR A 668 -21.96 24.63 -0.73
N MET A 669 -21.88 23.74 0.27
CA MET A 669 -22.78 23.75 1.43
C MET A 669 -22.44 24.84 2.47
N SER A 670 -21.38 25.63 2.29
CA SER A 670 -20.90 26.57 3.31
C SER A 670 -22.00 27.55 3.78
N SER A 671 -22.78 28.14 2.87
CA SER A 671 -23.87 29.06 3.22
C SER A 671 -25.03 28.37 3.93
N ILE A 672 -25.37 27.14 3.50
CA ILE A 672 -26.41 26.30 4.11
C ILE A 672 -26.00 25.95 5.55
N VAL A 673 -24.79 25.42 5.74
CA VAL A 673 -24.24 25.05 7.04
C VAL A 673 -24.15 26.28 7.97
N GLU A 674 -23.75 27.44 7.46
CA GLU A 674 -23.71 28.68 8.22
C GLU A 674 -25.10 29.07 8.76
N LYS A 675 -26.12 29.03 7.90
CA LYS A 675 -27.50 29.36 8.27
C LYS A 675 -28.03 28.42 9.35
N GLU A 676 -27.81 27.11 9.18
CA GLU A 676 -28.27 26.11 10.14
C GLU A 676 -27.53 26.23 11.49
N ILE A 677 -26.21 26.43 11.49
CA ILE A 677 -25.43 26.63 12.72
C ILE A 677 -25.85 27.89 13.46
N THR A 678 -25.96 29.03 12.75
CA THR A 678 -26.32 30.31 13.38
C THR A 678 -27.73 30.29 13.93
N SER A 679 -28.67 29.64 13.23
CA SER A 679 -30.03 29.40 13.72
C SER A 679 -30.05 28.51 14.97
N ALA A 680 -29.40 27.35 14.90
CA ALA A 680 -29.36 26.38 15.99
C ALA A 680 -28.68 26.88 17.27
N MET A 681 -27.75 27.84 17.12
CA MET A 681 -26.96 28.40 18.21
C MET A 681 -27.39 29.81 18.64
N ASN A 682 -28.33 30.44 17.93
CA ASN A 682 -28.73 31.85 18.10
C ASN A 682 -27.53 32.83 18.04
N TRP A 683 -26.72 32.72 16.98
CA TRP A 683 -25.50 33.51 16.80
C TRP A 683 -25.63 34.76 15.94
#